data_AF-A0A4Q8UAY7-F1
#
_entry.id   AF-A0A4Q8UAY7-F1
#
_cell.length_a   1.000
_cell.length_b   1.000
_cell.length_c   1.000
_cell.angle_alpha   90.00
_cell.angle_beta   90.00
_cell.angle_gamma   90.00
#
_symmetry.space_group_name_H-M   'P 1'
#
loop_
_entity.id
_entity.type
_entity.pdbx_description
1 polymer ?
#
loop_
_entity_poly.entity_id
_entity_poly.type
_entity_poly.pdbx_seq_one_letter_code
_entity_poly.pdbx_strand_id
1 'polypeptide(L)'
;MSCSSAVSKVSAVDQSQLDTLGQSLQVKYALLSNLDDTQCRTHIPTGDCFSAKITLSGSSITIPASTSLYFSHIAPVRGFDVAGDFSGQEHVSGQALAKNSDAISLEHINGDLHRLTFNKDLTLKESDAGDALSVTLSAPFWHASRSDVMPNYYLTYAELDPVIVASTTRVQEAGSGLLVNKHTTAWADASQYKRVPSDNMPLMDSAYFFNNDKPFTPATDKALQRVNPQRVIPQVSARSDSNERVVVKGITVDFEFDKEQSANKELAQLEELKKQLEPAISQMMYFGLQVQDTGMPVSVSLNANDFTQGEYALEVTKDKVSIKAKDVIAANYALLTLAQLFDSENNTLPVTSIHDAPRFDFRGMHLDIARHFPGKATIESVIRQMFTYKLNKLHLHLSDDEGWRLQIDTLPELTDIGAYRCHDLSESTCLLPQLGSGPFKTATGNGFLSKQDYIDIVKMAHERGIEVIPSLDMPGHARAAIVSMNARYQRLMQEGKPLEAQQYLLVDKQDTTQYESVQFYGDNTINPCLDSTYTFIDTVMTSVKQLHQQAGVPLRQFHVGADETAGAWINSPVCHAKGVNVDNILPDFVARVQRIAIKHNLNIGGWSDGMEKAANTLDNEHAYTNVWHLLAAGGENTVSHFAKANIPVVLSFPDVLYFDFPYSSNPYEPGYYWGSRATSTEKVFSLMPAHLALHSREWTDRMGNSYTSNDTVDASSVVGIQGQLWSEVTINQDAVEYMVFPRLLALAERAWHYADWQKDASTLSSENQLKAVRNNDWQGFNSALLSQHAPVLVKQGVNVRVPQPAAIVKDGKLLIKPQAGLVMEYLSADQQWIEYTQPVAINGVVNVRARIAGTQQVSRQAQL
;
A
#
# COMPACT_ATOMS: atom_id res chain seq x y z
N MET A 1 68.00 30.26 -19.35
CA MET A 1 67.27 29.63 -18.22
C MET A 1 65.82 29.52 -18.63
N SER A 2 65.35 28.30 -18.91
CA SER A 2 63.97 27.98 -19.23
C SER A 2 63.31 27.48 -17.95
N CYS A 3 62.33 28.21 -17.41
CA CYS A 3 61.49 27.73 -16.33
C CYS A 3 60.25 27.07 -16.95
N SER A 4 60.28 25.75 -16.99
CA SER A 4 59.10 24.90 -17.21
C SER A 4 58.23 24.96 -15.96
N SER A 5 57.07 25.63 -16.04
CA SER A 5 56.01 25.49 -15.03
C SER A 5 55.42 24.09 -15.13
N ALA A 6 55.80 23.23 -14.19
CA ALA A 6 55.13 21.97 -13.96
C ALA A 6 53.71 22.28 -13.43
N VAL A 7 52.74 22.28 -14.34
CA VAL A 7 51.32 22.13 -13.98
C VAL A 7 51.20 20.72 -13.41
N SER A 8 51.05 20.60 -12.09
CA SER A 8 50.71 19.30 -11.49
C SER A 8 49.37 18.87 -12.06
N LYS A 9 49.38 17.81 -12.87
CA LYS A 9 48.17 17.06 -13.17
C LYS A 9 47.62 16.54 -11.84
N VAL A 10 46.59 17.19 -11.32
CA VAL A 10 45.68 16.54 -10.36
C VAL A 10 45.20 15.28 -11.07
N SER A 11 45.48 14.08 -10.54
CA SER A 11 44.99 12.86 -11.16
C SER A 11 43.46 12.92 -11.10
N ALA A 12 42.81 12.99 -12.26
CA ALA A 12 41.36 12.89 -12.34
C ALA A 12 40.94 11.58 -11.69
N VAL A 13 39.94 11.64 -10.82
CA VAL A 13 39.34 10.45 -10.21
C VAL A 13 38.83 9.55 -11.34
N ASP A 14 39.20 8.27 -11.33
CA ASP A 14 38.67 7.29 -12.27
C ASP A 14 37.50 6.48 -11.68
N GLN A 15 36.82 5.71 -12.53
CA GLN A 15 35.67 4.90 -12.11
C GLN A 15 36.04 3.91 -11.01
N SER A 16 37.21 3.27 -11.10
CA SER A 16 37.65 2.29 -10.10
C SER A 16 37.83 2.92 -8.72
N GLN A 17 38.28 4.18 -8.67
CA GLN A 17 38.39 4.94 -7.43
C GLN A 17 37.01 5.30 -6.86
N LEU A 18 36.07 5.72 -7.70
CA LEU A 18 34.69 6.00 -7.27
C LEU A 18 33.97 4.73 -6.79
N ASP A 19 34.14 3.61 -7.49
CA ASP A 19 33.62 2.29 -7.12
C ASP A 19 34.15 1.87 -5.74
N THR A 20 35.46 2.01 -5.53
CA THR A 20 36.11 1.70 -4.25
C THR A 20 35.58 2.58 -3.12
N LEU A 21 35.34 3.86 -3.41
CA LEU A 21 34.74 4.79 -2.45
C LEU A 21 33.32 4.36 -2.07
N GLY A 22 32.46 3.99 -3.04
CA GLY A 22 31.11 3.49 -2.76
C GLY A 22 31.07 2.20 -1.95
N GLN A 23 32.06 1.31 -2.12
CA GLN A 23 32.18 0.10 -1.30
C GLN A 23 32.69 0.36 0.12
N SER A 24 33.58 1.34 0.28
CA SER A 24 34.29 1.56 1.54
C SER A 24 33.59 2.58 2.45
N LEU A 25 32.89 3.55 1.88
CA LEU A 25 32.18 4.59 2.63
C LEU A 25 31.06 3.98 3.48
N GLN A 26 31.12 4.22 4.78
CA GLN A 26 30.09 3.84 5.74
C GLN A 26 29.21 5.05 6.04
N VAL A 27 27.92 4.89 5.78
CA VAL A 27 26.87 5.84 6.12
C VAL A 27 26.06 5.29 7.28
N LYS A 28 25.77 6.15 8.26
CA LYS A 28 24.85 5.88 9.35
C LYS A 28 23.85 7.02 9.48
N TYR A 29 22.56 6.71 9.53
CA TYR A 29 21.48 7.65 9.77
C TYR A 29 20.92 7.45 11.17
N ALA A 30 20.88 8.52 11.96
CA ALA A 30 20.34 8.50 13.32
C ALA A 30 19.33 9.62 13.51
N LEU A 31 18.10 9.29 13.83
CA LEU A 31 17.16 10.27 14.35
C LEU A 31 17.67 10.76 15.71
N LEU A 32 17.79 12.09 15.88
CA LEU A 32 18.19 12.68 17.15
C LEU A 32 16.97 12.85 18.04
N SER A 33 15.97 13.58 17.58
CA SER A 33 14.71 13.75 18.29
C SER A 33 13.61 14.31 17.40
N ASN A 34 12.38 13.89 17.66
CA ASN A 34 11.15 14.58 17.25
C ASN A 34 10.64 15.56 18.31
N LEU A 35 11.12 15.46 19.56
CA LEU A 35 10.60 16.24 20.69
C LEU A 35 11.53 17.37 21.12
N ASP A 36 12.84 17.15 21.07
CA ASP A 36 13.81 18.23 21.18
C ASP A 36 13.97 18.89 19.82
N ASP A 37 13.29 20.02 19.66
CA ASP A 37 13.31 20.81 18.45
C ASP A 37 14.35 21.94 18.50
N THR A 38 15.17 22.05 19.56
CA THR A 38 16.12 23.16 19.76
C THR A 38 17.01 23.40 18.54
N GLN A 39 17.59 22.32 18.00
CA GLN A 39 18.43 22.40 16.80
C GLN A 39 17.59 22.66 15.55
N CYS A 40 16.47 21.97 15.38
CA CYS A 40 15.63 22.12 14.21
C CYS A 40 15.05 23.54 14.07
N ARG A 41 14.67 24.16 15.20
CA ARG A 41 14.10 25.51 15.29
C ARG A 41 15.04 26.61 14.82
N THR A 42 16.35 26.35 14.76
CA THR A 42 17.31 27.28 14.15
C THR A 42 17.06 27.47 12.65
N HIS A 43 16.46 26.47 11.99
CA HIS A 43 16.21 26.47 10.55
C HIS A 43 14.71 26.49 10.19
N ILE A 44 13.84 25.97 11.06
CA ILE A 44 12.39 25.90 10.85
C ILE A 44 11.68 26.60 12.03
N PRO A 45 11.43 27.93 11.92
CA PRO A 45 10.90 28.71 13.04
C PRO A 45 9.47 28.35 13.46
N THR A 46 8.68 27.76 12.56
CA THR A 46 7.24 27.46 12.76
C THR A 46 6.89 26.05 12.29
N GLY A 47 5.82 25.47 12.84
CA GLY A 47 5.38 24.11 12.51
C GLY A 47 6.11 23.01 13.28
N ASP A 48 5.70 21.76 13.11
CA ASP A 48 6.42 20.62 13.69
C ASP A 48 7.68 20.33 12.88
N CYS A 49 8.76 19.89 13.54
CA CYS A 49 9.99 19.55 12.87
C CYS A 49 10.89 18.63 13.71
N PHE A 50 11.82 17.94 13.07
CA PHE A 50 12.74 16.99 13.72
C PHE A 50 14.19 17.22 13.28
N SER A 51 15.12 16.70 14.09
CA SER A 51 16.55 16.68 13.74
C SER A 51 17.05 15.25 13.57
N ALA A 52 17.81 15.00 12.52
CA ALA A 52 18.46 13.70 12.27
C ALA A 52 19.92 13.90 11.88
N LYS A 53 20.74 12.87 11.96
CA LYS A 53 22.18 12.96 11.71
C LYS A 53 22.63 11.89 10.72
N ILE A 54 23.28 12.32 9.66
CA ILE A 54 24.06 11.47 8.76
C ILE A 54 25.52 11.50 9.23
N THR A 55 26.07 10.34 9.55
CA THR A 55 27.49 10.16 9.85
C THR A 55 28.16 9.41 8.71
N LEU A 56 29.21 10.00 8.16
CA LEU A 56 30.06 9.44 7.12
C LEU A 56 31.42 9.04 7.73
N SER A 57 31.84 7.80 7.49
CA SER A 57 33.08 7.25 8.03
C SER A 57 33.71 6.22 7.09
N GLY A 58 34.99 5.91 7.31
CA GLY A 58 35.69 4.85 6.59
C GLY A 58 37.16 4.77 6.98
N SER A 59 37.78 3.60 6.80
CA SER A 59 39.18 3.38 7.18
C SER A 59 40.12 4.02 6.15
N SER A 60 40.54 5.27 6.40
CA SER A 60 41.49 6.04 5.58
C SER A 60 41.02 6.27 4.13
N ILE A 61 39.76 6.66 3.98
CA ILE A 61 39.18 7.01 2.67
C ILE A 61 39.26 8.51 2.42
N THR A 62 39.61 8.93 1.21
CA THR A 62 39.52 10.33 0.78
C THR A 62 38.36 10.47 -0.18
N ILE A 63 37.42 11.38 0.15
CA ILE A 63 36.35 11.82 -0.75
C ILE A 63 36.90 13.01 -1.54
N PRO A 64 37.05 12.90 -2.87
CA PRO A 64 37.54 14.00 -3.70
C PRO A 64 36.57 15.18 -3.74
N ALA A 65 37.09 16.39 -3.85
CA ALA A 65 36.31 17.59 -4.12
C ALA A 65 35.46 17.42 -5.40
N SER A 66 34.29 18.04 -5.43
CA SER A 66 33.26 17.92 -6.48
C SER A 66 32.53 16.57 -6.54
N THR A 67 32.83 15.63 -5.65
CA THR A 67 31.97 14.44 -5.47
C THR A 67 30.61 14.86 -4.92
N SER A 68 29.54 14.26 -5.42
CA SER A 68 28.19 14.45 -4.88
C SER A 68 27.64 13.14 -4.34
N LEU A 69 27.07 13.17 -3.13
CA LEU A 69 26.28 12.11 -2.53
C LEU A 69 24.79 12.47 -2.66
N TYR A 70 24.07 11.70 -3.46
CA TYR A 70 22.63 11.81 -3.59
C TYR A 70 21.92 10.86 -2.61
N PHE A 71 20.78 11.32 -2.08
CA PHE A 71 19.94 10.52 -1.22
C PHE A 71 18.49 11.00 -1.25
N SER A 72 17.54 10.08 -1.11
CA SER A 72 16.14 10.40 -0.89
C SER A 72 15.88 10.64 0.60
N HIS A 73 14.98 11.57 0.94
CA HIS A 73 14.63 11.90 2.32
C HIS A 73 13.12 12.18 2.45
N ILE A 74 12.51 11.69 3.53
CA ILE A 74 11.05 11.74 3.76
C ILE A 74 10.42 13.14 3.70
N ALA A 75 11.23 14.18 3.93
CA ALA A 75 10.84 15.58 3.80
C ALA A 75 12.03 16.44 3.36
N PRO A 76 11.82 17.60 2.71
CA PRO A 76 12.91 18.46 2.30
C PRO A 76 13.73 18.94 3.49
N VAL A 77 15.05 18.77 3.42
CA VAL A 77 15.97 19.30 4.44
C VAL A 77 15.98 20.83 4.31
N ARG A 78 15.50 21.52 5.36
CA ARG A 78 15.43 23.00 5.37
C ARG A 78 16.65 23.66 6.02
N GLY A 79 17.52 22.86 6.64
CA GLY A 79 18.82 23.31 7.14
C GLY A 79 19.67 22.15 7.64
N PHE A 80 20.97 22.39 7.81
CA PHE A 80 21.90 21.37 8.30
C PHE A 80 23.12 21.97 8.97
N ASP A 81 23.66 21.32 10.00
CA ASP A 81 24.91 21.69 10.66
C ASP A 81 25.99 20.63 10.44
N VAL A 82 27.26 21.05 10.41
CA VAL A 82 28.39 20.14 10.21
C VAL A 82 29.27 20.14 11.46
N ALA A 83 29.49 18.97 12.05
CA ALA A 83 30.43 18.78 13.15
C ALA A 83 31.71 18.07 12.68
N GLY A 84 32.86 18.63 13.07
CA GLY A 84 34.23 18.28 12.64
C GLY A 84 35.11 19.56 12.57
N ASP A 85 36.43 19.46 12.45
CA ASP A 85 37.37 20.61 12.36
C ASP A 85 37.27 21.39 11.03
N PHE A 86 36.06 21.87 10.70
CA PHE A 86 35.71 22.41 9.38
C PHE A 86 34.71 23.57 9.43
N SER A 87 34.55 24.25 10.58
CA SER A 87 33.55 25.31 10.75
C SER A 87 33.94 26.63 10.09
N GLY A 88 33.06 27.16 9.24
CA GLY A 88 32.99 28.56 8.81
C GLY A 88 31.52 28.87 8.53
N GLN A 89 30.91 29.79 9.29
CA GLN A 89 29.46 30.03 9.30
C GLN A 89 29.04 31.08 8.26
N GLU A 90 28.04 30.76 7.43
CA GLU A 90 27.06 31.72 6.91
C GLU A 90 25.69 31.02 6.71
N HIS A 91 24.63 31.55 7.32
CA HIS A 91 23.27 31.01 7.21
C HIS A 91 22.52 31.63 6.02
N VAL A 92 21.88 30.82 5.18
CA VAL A 92 20.92 31.28 4.16
C VAL A 92 19.63 30.46 4.30
N SER A 93 18.48 31.14 4.36
CA SER A 93 17.14 30.54 4.38
C SER A 93 16.45 30.66 3.02
N GLY A 94 15.68 29.64 2.65
CA GLY A 94 14.96 29.54 1.37
C GLY A 94 15.52 28.44 0.46
N GLN A 95 14.87 28.18 -0.68
CA GLN A 95 15.22 27.15 -1.69
C GLN A 95 16.67 27.21 -2.23
N ALA A 96 17.53 28.10 -1.72
CA ALA A 96 18.91 28.29 -2.10
C ALA A 96 19.86 27.71 -1.04
N LEU A 97 20.75 26.81 -1.48
CA LEU A 97 22.04 26.42 -0.90
C LEU A 97 22.23 26.81 0.59
N ALA A 98 21.92 25.92 1.52
CA ALA A 98 22.47 26.07 2.87
C ALA A 98 24.00 25.82 2.78
N LYS A 99 24.81 26.81 3.16
CA LYS A 99 26.27 26.71 3.24
C LYS A 99 26.71 26.89 4.69
N ASN A 100 26.60 25.83 5.50
CA ASN A 100 27.07 25.89 6.89
C ASN A 100 28.57 25.54 7.06
N SER A 101 29.28 25.20 5.98
CA SER A 101 30.74 25.00 5.95
C SER A 101 31.27 25.19 4.52
N ASP A 102 32.50 25.67 4.37
CA ASP A 102 33.21 25.65 3.09
C ASP A 102 33.48 24.23 2.55
N ALA A 103 33.30 23.19 3.37
CA ALA A 103 33.63 21.81 3.02
C ALA A 103 32.49 21.08 2.28
N ILE A 104 31.22 21.41 2.54
CA ILE A 104 30.07 20.75 1.90
C ILE A 104 28.94 21.73 1.58
N SER A 105 28.13 21.41 0.58
CA SER A 105 26.83 22.04 0.31
C SER A 105 25.72 20.99 0.24
N LEU A 106 24.50 21.36 0.60
CA LEU A 106 23.32 20.52 0.49
C LEU A 106 22.22 21.26 -0.26
N GLU A 107 21.55 20.55 -1.16
CA GLU A 107 20.40 21.06 -1.90
C GLU A 107 19.29 20.00 -2.03
N HIS A 108 18.06 20.47 -2.07
CA HIS A 108 16.88 19.69 -2.47
C HIS A 108 16.70 19.85 -3.98
N ILE A 109 16.62 18.74 -4.71
CA ILE A 109 16.51 18.73 -6.17
C ILE A 109 15.04 18.87 -6.57
N ASN A 110 14.24 17.86 -6.21
CA ASN A 110 12.80 17.79 -6.46
C ASN A 110 12.25 16.54 -5.75
N GLY A 111 10.98 16.56 -5.32
CA GLY A 111 10.37 15.42 -4.64
C GLY A 111 11.11 15.09 -3.34
N ASP A 112 11.57 13.85 -3.18
CA ASP A 112 12.38 13.42 -2.04
C ASP A 112 13.91 13.53 -2.24
N LEU A 113 14.37 13.87 -3.45
CA LEU A 113 15.78 13.76 -3.82
C LEU A 113 16.61 14.96 -3.37
N HIS A 114 17.72 14.67 -2.71
CA HIS A 114 18.70 15.65 -2.25
C HIS A 114 20.10 15.36 -2.79
N ARG A 115 20.95 16.39 -2.84
CA ARG A 115 22.36 16.30 -3.22
C ARG A 115 23.25 16.98 -2.19
N LEU A 116 24.15 16.22 -1.58
CA LEU A 116 25.24 16.71 -0.75
C LEU A 116 26.53 16.73 -1.57
N THR A 117 27.14 17.88 -1.78
CA THR A 117 28.38 18.03 -2.57
C THR A 117 29.56 18.36 -1.68
N PHE A 118 30.68 17.68 -1.88
CA PHE A 118 31.94 17.92 -1.18
C PHE A 118 32.74 18.99 -1.93
N ASN A 119 32.96 20.14 -1.32
CA ASN A 119 33.63 21.29 -1.96
C ASN A 119 35.16 21.27 -1.81
N LYS A 120 35.69 20.38 -0.96
CA LYS A 120 37.12 20.16 -0.70
C LYS A 120 37.37 18.67 -0.54
N ASP A 121 38.62 18.24 -0.79
CA ASP A 121 39.03 16.87 -0.49
C ASP A 121 38.87 16.61 1.00
N LEU A 122 38.18 15.52 1.35
CA LEU A 122 37.88 15.16 2.73
C LEU A 122 38.41 13.76 3.04
N THR A 123 39.36 13.66 3.96
CA THR A 123 39.85 12.35 4.41
C THR A 123 39.16 11.94 5.70
N LEU A 124 38.43 10.83 5.64
CA LEU A 124 37.73 10.24 6.78
C LEU A 124 38.61 9.18 7.46
N LYS A 125 38.54 9.10 8.79
CA LYS A 125 39.12 7.97 9.56
C LYS A 125 38.01 7.17 10.26
N GLU A 126 38.40 6.09 10.94
CA GLU A 126 37.47 5.18 11.61
C GLU A 126 36.60 5.89 12.66
N SER A 127 35.36 5.38 12.83
CA SER A 127 34.30 6.00 13.64
C SER A 127 34.67 6.24 15.09
N ASP A 128 35.60 5.47 15.64
CA ASP A 128 35.98 5.51 17.05
C ASP A 128 37.13 6.51 17.33
N ALA A 129 37.69 7.13 16.27
CA ALA A 129 38.83 8.04 16.35
C ALA A 129 38.46 9.53 16.38
N GLY A 130 37.17 9.90 16.36
CA GLY A 130 36.72 11.29 16.41
C GLY A 130 36.76 12.07 15.08
N ASP A 131 37.16 11.44 13.98
CA ASP A 131 37.34 12.06 12.65
C ASP A 131 36.23 11.66 11.63
N ALA A 132 35.05 11.23 12.10
CA ALA A 132 33.89 10.99 11.24
C ALA A 132 33.18 12.30 10.90
N LEU A 133 32.79 12.50 9.64
CA LEU A 133 31.99 13.67 9.25
C LEU A 133 30.56 13.46 9.71
N SER A 134 30.04 14.37 10.53
CA SER A 134 28.65 14.36 10.98
C SER A 134 27.90 15.55 10.42
N VAL A 135 26.82 15.27 9.71
CA VAL A 135 25.89 16.26 9.15
C VAL A 135 24.55 16.10 9.84
N THR A 136 24.22 17.06 10.70
CA THR A 136 22.90 17.10 11.34
C THR A 136 21.95 17.85 10.43
N LEU A 137 20.78 17.28 10.16
CA LEU A 137 19.75 17.77 9.25
C LEU A 137 18.53 18.21 10.07
N SER A 138 17.86 19.26 9.59
CA SER A 138 16.59 19.76 10.12
C SER A 138 15.52 19.69 9.04
N ALA A 139 14.43 18.99 9.32
CA ALA A 139 13.36 18.73 8.37
C ALA A 139 11.98 18.89 9.04
N PRO A 140 10.93 19.30 8.30
CA PRO A 140 9.59 19.49 8.86
C PRO A 140 8.94 18.16 9.27
N PHE A 141 7.85 18.25 10.04
CA PHE A 141 7.08 17.14 10.57
C PHE A 141 7.83 16.32 11.62
N TRP A 142 7.92 15.01 11.41
CA TRP A 142 8.41 14.03 12.36
C TRP A 142 8.96 12.81 11.62
N HIS A 143 9.77 12.03 12.33
CA HIS A 143 10.37 10.80 11.85
C HIS A 143 10.14 9.73 12.92
N ALA A 144 9.08 8.93 12.78
CA ALA A 144 8.61 8.02 13.82
C ALA A 144 8.65 6.54 13.42
N SER A 145 9.09 6.23 12.20
CA SER A 145 9.23 4.86 11.68
C SER A 145 10.60 4.63 11.06
N ARG A 146 11.04 3.38 11.04
CA ARG A 146 12.19 2.94 10.24
C ARG A 146 12.00 3.11 8.75
N SER A 147 10.76 3.21 8.31
CA SER A 147 10.39 3.40 6.91
C SER A 147 10.70 4.80 6.40
N ASP A 148 10.91 5.77 7.30
CA ASP A 148 11.18 7.17 6.95
C ASP A 148 12.61 7.37 6.42
N VAL A 149 13.52 6.43 6.72
CA VAL A 149 14.85 6.41 6.11
C VAL A 149 14.77 5.65 4.79
N MET A 150 15.34 6.21 3.73
CA MET A 150 15.35 5.59 2.41
C MET A 150 16.75 5.03 2.09
N PRO A 151 16.88 3.94 1.32
CA PRO A 151 18.19 3.33 1.01
C PRO A 151 18.85 3.92 -0.23
N ASN A 152 19.92 3.24 -0.66
CA ASN A 152 20.56 3.40 -1.97
C ASN A 152 21.07 4.81 -2.22
N TYR A 153 21.77 5.35 -1.22
CA TYR A 153 22.52 6.59 -1.41
C TYR A 153 23.59 6.31 -2.46
N TYR A 154 23.89 7.28 -3.33
CA TYR A 154 24.83 7.06 -4.41
C TYR A 154 25.73 8.26 -4.68
N LEU A 155 26.95 7.97 -5.12
CA LEU A 155 28.00 8.93 -5.42
C LEU A 155 28.03 9.22 -6.92
N THR A 156 28.31 10.47 -7.27
CA THR A 156 28.65 10.89 -8.64
C THR A 156 29.91 11.75 -8.63
N TYR A 157 30.65 11.71 -9.73
CA TYR A 157 31.83 12.54 -9.93
C TYR A 157 31.99 12.83 -11.42
N ALA A 158 31.89 14.11 -11.81
CA ALA A 158 31.93 14.51 -13.22
C ALA A 158 31.00 13.65 -14.10
N GLU A 159 31.51 13.12 -15.21
CA GLU A 159 30.78 12.27 -16.17
C GLU A 159 30.96 10.77 -15.90
N LEU A 160 31.43 10.38 -14.72
CA LEU A 160 31.56 8.97 -14.34
C LEU A 160 30.20 8.33 -14.04
N ASP A 161 30.13 7.01 -14.16
CA ASP A 161 28.92 6.25 -13.82
C ASP A 161 28.64 6.37 -12.31
N PRO A 162 27.37 6.57 -11.91
CA PRO A 162 27.00 6.71 -10.50
C PRO A 162 27.24 5.40 -9.73
N VAL A 163 27.68 5.50 -8.48
CA VAL A 163 28.03 4.34 -7.63
C VAL A 163 27.18 4.32 -6.37
N ILE A 164 26.45 3.23 -6.12
CA ILE A 164 25.71 3.05 -4.87
C ILE A 164 26.67 2.87 -3.69
N VAL A 165 26.40 3.56 -2.59
CA VAL A 165 27.11 3.38 -1.32
C VAL A 165 26.62 2.10 -0.65
N ALA A 166 27.47 1.08 -0.61
CA ALA A 166 27.10 -0.30 -0.26
C ALA A 166 26.45 -0.40 1.13
N SER A 167 26.91 0.38 2.10
CA SER A 167 26.35 0.38 3.46
C SER A 167 24.89 0.82 3.54
N THR A 168 24.37 1.50 2.52
CA THR A 168 23.00 2.03 2.48
C THR A 168 22.01 1.11 1.76
N THR A 169 22.48 -0.02 1.23
CA THR A 169 21.63 -0.99 0.53
C THR A 169 20.71 -1.75 1.49
N ARG A 170 19.57 -2.19 0.97
CA ARG A 170 18.59 -2.98 1.74
C ARG A 170 19.08 -4.41 1.96
N VAL A 171 18.63 -5.00 3.06
CA VAL A 171 18.84 -6.42 3.40
C VAL A 171 17.50 -7.08 3.68
N GLN A 172 17.43 -8.39 3.52
CA GLN A 172 16.24 -9.13 3.92
C GLN A 172 16.19 -9.32 5.45
N GLU A 173 15.09 -8.90 6.07
CA GLU A 173 14.80 -9.14 7.48
C GLU A 173 14.30 -10.56 7.70
N ALA A 174 14.94 -11.29 8.61
CA ALA A 174 14.55 -12.65 8.93
C ALA A 174 13.13 -12.70 9.52
N GLY A 175 12.32 -13.62 9.01
CA GLY A 175 10.94 -13.85 9.42
C GLY A 175 9.93 -13.05 8.63
N SER A 176 10.06 -11.72 8.56
CA SER A 176 9.14 -10.88 7.78
C SER A 176 9.37 -10.98 6.26
N GLY A 177 10.59 -11.35 5.83
CA GLY A 177 10.97 -11.38 4.41
C GLY A 177 11.15 -9.99 3.78
N LEU A 178 10.90 -8.92 4.54
CA LEU A 178 10.94 -7.54 4.06
C LEU A 178 12.36 -7.07 3.81
N LEU A 179 12.52 -6.17 2.83
CA LEU A 179 13.77 -5.47 2.58
C LEU A 179 13.87 -4.23 3.51
N VAL A 180 14.83 -4.24 4.43
CA VAL A 180 15.01 -3.20 5.46
C VAL A 180 16.39 -2.53 5.37
N ASN A 181 16.52 -1.33 5.92
CA ASN A 181 17.75 -0.55 5.88
C ASN A 181 18.65 -0.89 7.08
N LYS A 182 19.93 -1.21 6.85
CA LYS A 182 20.90 -1.46 7.94
C LYS A 182 21.63 -0.22 8.45
N HIS A 183 21.63 0.86 7.67
CA HIS A 183 22.36 2.07 8.04
C HIS A 183 21.63 2.93 9.09
N THR A 184 20.47 2.50 9.58
CA THR A 184 19.68 3.22 10.59
C THR A 184 20.03 2.80 12.01
N THR A 185 20.02 3.74 12.96
CA THR A 185 20.06 3.40 14.40
C THR A 185 18.72 2.89 14.93
N ALA A 186 18.75 2.34 16.14
CA ALA A 186 17.53 1.98 16.88
C ALA A 186 16.76 3.23 17.37
N TRP A 187 15.45 3.05 17.55
CA TRP A 187 14.56 3.97 18.27
C TRP A 187 14.56 3.57 19.76
N ALA A 188 15.60 3.99 20.47
CA ALA A 188 15.88 3.58 21.84
C ALA A 188 15.05 4.33 22.90
N ASP A 189 14.58 5.54 22.59
CA ASP A 189 13.84 6.36 23.54
C ASP A 189 12.59 7.03 22.93
N ALA A 190 11.68 7.47 23.81
CA ALA A 190 10.39 8.04 23.42
C ALA A 190 10.49 9.28 22.55
N SER A 191 11.58 10.04 22.63
CA SER A 191 11.77 11.24 21.81
C SER A 191 12.00 10.91 20.33
N GLN A 192 12.34 9.66 20.03
CA GLN A 192 12.58 9.18 18.66
C GLN A 192 11.33 8.59 18.01
N TYR A 193 10.39 8.02 18.78
CA TYR A 193 9.19 7.39 18.20
C TYR A 193 7.88 8.13 18.48
N LYS A 194 7.83 9.07 19.42
CA LYS A 194 6.70 10.01 19.54
C LYS A 194 6.86 11.15 18.56
N ARG A 195 5.76 11.69 18.02
CA ARG A 195 5.81 12.83 17.08
C ARG A 195 5.90 14.18 17.80
N VAL A 196 5.09 14.34 18.84
CA VAL A 196 4.98 15.55 19.67
C VAL A 196 4.77 15.16 21.13
N PRO A 197 4.94 16.06 22.11
CA PRO A 197 4.74 15.71 23.52
C PRO A 197 3.33 15.18 23.84
N SER A 198 2.32 15.62 23.10
CA SER A 198 0.92 15.16 23.21
C SER A 198 0.60 13.88 22.43
N ASP A 199 1.60 13.22 21.82
CA ASP A 199 1.43 11.92 21.18
C ASP A 199 1.27 10.83 22.26
N ASN A 200 0.04 10.40 22.44
CA ASN A 200 -0.40 9.41 23.42
C ASN A 200 -0.46 7.99 22.85
N MET A 201 -0.02 7.79 21.60
CA MET A 201 0.11 6.45 21.03
C MET A 201 1.12 5.63 21.84
N PRO A 202 0.74 4.44 22.34
CA PRO A 202 1.67 3.60 23.09
C PRO A 202 2.71 2.97 22.15
N LEU A 203 3.86 2.60 22.71
CA LEU A 203 4.78 1.67 22.05
C LEU A 203 4.15 0.27 22.09
N MET A 204 3.63 -0.19 20.96
CA MET A 204 2.97 -1.48 20.83
C MET A 204 4.01 -2.58 20.54
N ASP A 205 4.78 -2.96 21.56
CA ASP A 205 5.72 -4.08 21.53
C ASP A 205 5.14 -5.37 22.17
N SER A 206 5.95 -6.42 22.26
CA SER A 206 5.53 -7.69 22.88
C SER A 206 5.02 -7.54 24.32
N ALA A 207 5.61 -6.64 25.12
CA ALA A 207 5.18 -6.39 26.49
C ALA A 207 3.86 -5.63 26.53
N TYR A 208 3.63 -4.68 25.62
CA TYR A 208 2.36 -3.99 25.46
C TYR A 208 1.21 -4.97 25.20
N PHE A 209 1.36 -5.89 24.23
CA PHE A 209 0.33 -6.89 23.94
C PHE A 209 0.13 -7.85 25.13
N PHE A 210 1.22 -8.24 25.82
CA PHE A 210 1.09 -9.03 27.05
C PHE A 210 0.30 -8.31 28.15
N ASN A 211 0.41 -6.99 28.28
CA ASN A 211 -0.27 -6.25 29.34
C ASN A 211 -1.70 -5.82 28.98
N ASN A 212 -2.00 -5.58 27.70
CA ASN A 212 -3.26 -4.98 27.25
C ASN A 212 -4.24 -5.96 26.59
N ASP A 213 -3.80 -7.16 26.19
CA ASP A 213 -4.70 -8.21 25.72
C ASP A 213 -5.42 -8.93 26.89
N LYS A 214 -6.04 -10.08 26.62
CA LYS A 214 -6.71 -10.92 27.62
C LYS A 214 -5.80 -11.31 28.81
N PRO A 215 -6.34 -11.51 30.04
CA PRO A 215 -5.56 -11.97 31.18
C PRO A 215 -4.70 -13.21 30.87
N PHE A 216 -3.47 -13.25 31.40
CA PHE A 216 -2.56 -14.37 31.17
C PHE A 216 -3.16 -15.66 31.72
N THR A 217 -3.31 -16.65 30.83
CA THR A 217 -3.64 -18.03 31.18
C THR A 217 -2.51 -18.90 30.64
N PRO A 218 -1.88 -19.76 31.46
CA PRO A 218 -0.84 -20.67 30.98
C PRO A 218 -1.35 -21.51 29.82
N ALA A 219 -0.46 -21.80 28.85
CA ALA A 219 -0.76 -22.77 27.81
C ALA A 219 -1.12 -24.12 28.46
N THR A 220 -2.30 -24.64 28.14
CA THR A 220 -2.73 -26.01 28.46
C THR A 220 -2.99 -26.71 27.14
N ASP A 221 -2.96 -28.06 27.10
CA ASP A 221 -3.31 -28.80 25.89
C ASP A 221 -4.67 -28.38 25.29
N LYS A 222 -5.64 -27.94 26.13
CA LYS A 222 -6.94 -27.39 25.69
C LYS A 222 -6.87 -25.95 25.16
N ALA A 223 -5.96 -25.10 25.64
CA ALA A 223 -5.73 -23.76 25.08
C ALA A 223 -4.88 -23.82 23.80
N LEU A 224 -4.09 -24.89 23.65
CA LEU A 224 -3.36 -25.26 22.45
C LEU A 224 -4.18 -26.14 21.50
N GLN A 225 -5.38 -26.58 21.87
CA GLN A 225 -6.30 -27.23 20.95
C GLN A 225 -6.61 -26.21 19.88
N ARG A 226 -5.97 -26.43 18.73
CA ARG A 226 -6.19 -25.81 17.44
C ARG A 226 -7.57 -26.22 17.00
N VAL A 227 -8.60 -25.74 17.71
CA VAL A 227 -9.96 -25.84 17.21
C VAL A 227 -9.88 -25.14 15.86
N ASN A 228 -10.17 -25.89 14.80
CA ASN A 228 -10.39 -25.35 13.48
C ASN A 228 -11.87 -24.96 13.45
N PRO A 229 -12.26 -23.74 13.92
CA PRO A 229 -13.63 -23.32 13.70
C PRO A 229 -13.81 -23.26 12.18
N GLN A 230 -14.70 -24.08 11.65
CA GLN A 230 -15.11 -24.00 10.24
C GLN A 230 -16.00 -22.77 10.03
N ARG A 231 -15.46 -21.63 10.42
CA ARG A 231 -15.98 -20.31 10.16
C ARG A 231 -15.55 -19.96 8.75
N VAL A 232 -16.53 -19.68 7.91
CA VAL A 232 -16.31 -19.15 6.56
C VAL A 232 -15.88 -17.68 6.71
N ILE A 233 -14.88 -17.27 5.94
CA ILE A 233 -14.48 -15.88 5.74
C ILE A 233 -14.64 -15.53 4.24
N PRO A 234 -15.50 -14.56 3.88
CA PRO A 234 -16.44 -13.85 4.75
C PRO A 234 -17.53 -14.74 5.37
N GLN A 235 -17.99 -14.37 6.57
CA GLN A 235 -19.09 -15.00 7.27
C GLN A 235 -20.35 -14.97 6.40
N VAL A 236 -21.00 -16.14 6.26
CA VAL A 236 -22.23 -16.27 5.47
C VAL A 236 -23.44 -15.64 6.18
N SER A 237 -24.37 -15.10 5.40
CA SER A 237 -25.53 -14.35 5.91
C SER A 237 -26.51 -15.21 6.72
N ALA A 238 -26.78 -16.44 6.28
CA ALA A 238 -27.60 -17.40 7.01
C ALA A 238 -27.03 -18.83 6.89
N ARG A 239 -26.93 -19.54 8.01
CA ARG A 239 -26.45 -20.93 8.09
C ARG A 239 -27.24 -21.72 9.13
N SER A 240 -27.64 -22.94 8.79
CA SER A 240 -28.31 -23.88 9.69
C SER A 240 -27.61 -25.23 9.68
N ASP A 241 -27.03 -25.62 10.82
CA ASP A 241 -26.28 -26.87 10.97
C ASP A 241 -27.11 -27.94 11.69
N SER A 242 -27.01 -29.19 11.22
CA SER A 242 -27.70 -30.35 11.84
C SER A 242 -26.88 -31.05 12.94
N ASN A 243 -25.71 -30.51 13.30
CA ASN A 243 -24.65 -31.14 14.11
C ASN A 243 -24.03 -32.43 13.53
N GLU A 244 -24.56 -32.97 12.42
CA GLU A 244 -23.98 -34.11 11.74
C GLU A 244 -22.83 -33.71 10.80
N ARG A 245 -21.90 -34.64 10.59
CA ARG A 245 -20.80 -34.49 9.63
C ARG A 245 -20.76 -35.70 8.69
N VAL A 246 -20.37 -35.46 7.44
CA VAL A 246 -20.20 -36.48 6.42
C VAL A 246 -18.73 -36.59 6.03
N VAL A 247 -18.22 -37.82 5.88
CA VAL A 247 -16.86 -38.07 5.41
C VAL A 247 -16.80 -37.92 3.89
N VAL A 248 -15.88 -37.10 3.40
CA VAL A 248 -15.75 -36.72 1.99
C VAL A 248 -14.30 -36.94 1.56
N LYS A 249 -14.08 -37.93 0.69
CA LYS A 249 -12.75 -38.26 0.14
C LYS A 249 -12.37 -37.41 -1.09
N GLY A 250 -13.26 -36.52 -1.51
CA GLY A 250 -13.21 -35.71 -2.72
C GLY A 250 -14.62 -35.50 -3.27
N ILE A 251 -14.75 -34.61 -4.25
CA ILE A 251 -16.04 -34.22 -4.84
C ILE A 251 -16.04 -34.40 -6.36
N THR A 252 -17.23 -34.57 -6.93
CA THR A 252 -17.48 -34.39 -8.38
C THR A 252 -18.33 -33.14 -8.55
N VAL A 253 -18.00 -32.27 -9.52
CA VAL A 253 -18.75 -31.01 -9.74
C VAL A 253 -19.37 -31.04 -11.13
N ASP A 254 -20.70 -30.96 -11.17
CA ASP A 254 -21.46 -30.97 -12.42
C ASP A 254 -22.62 -29.96 -12.35
N PHE A 255 -23.00 -29.43 -13.52
CA PHE A 255 -24.22 -28.61 -13.61
C PHE A 255 -25.46 -29.50 -13.80
N GLU A 256 -26.56 -29.12 -13.15
CA GLU A 256 -27.87 -29.72 -13.40
C GLU A 256 -28.42 -29.22 -14.75
N PHE A 257 -28.65 -30.15 -15.67
CA PHE A 257 -29.30 -29.90 -16.95
C PHE A 257 -30.46 -30.87 -17.16
N ASP A 258 -31.56 -30.35 -17.72
CA ASP A 258 -32.70 -31.18 -18.13
C ASP A 258 -32.33 -31.93 -19.42
N LYS A 259 -32.12 -33.25 -19.29
CA LYS A 259 -31.57 -34.10 -20.36
C LYS A 259 -32.51 -34.31 -21.55
N GLU A 260 -33.72 -33.77 -21.54
CA GLU A 260 -34.72 -33.99 -22.60
C GLU A 260 -34.55 -33.10 -23.86
N GLN A 261 -33.60 -32.13 -23.91
CA GLN A 261 -33.43 -31.26 -25.09
C GLN A 261 -31.99 -31.13 -25.64
N SER A 262 -31.59 -32.03 -26.56
CA SER A 262 -30.58 -31.79 -27.64
C SER A 262 -29.06 -31.93 -27.33
N ALA A 263 -28.55 -33.15 -27.54
CA ALA A 263 -27.30 -33.70 -27.03
C ALA A 263 -25.92 -33.17 -27.49
N ASN A 264 -25.78 -32.11 -28.31
CA ASN A 264 -24.45 -31.67 -28.79
C ASN A 264 -24.11 -30.19 -28.55
N LYS A 265 -25.07 -29.26 -28.68
CA LYS A 265 -24.83 -27.82 -28.44
C LYS A 265 -24.76 -27.51 -26.94
N GLU A 266 -25.51 -28.26 -26.13
CA GLU A 266 -25.48 -28.18 -24.67
C GLU A 266 -24.17 -28.72 -24.09
N LEU A 267 -23.53 -29.72 -24.72
CA LEU A 267 -22.28 -30.28 -24.21
C LEU A 267 -21.12 -29.27 -24.28
N ALA A 268 -20.99 -28.54 -25.41
CA ALA A 268 -19.98 -27.50 -25.54
C ALA A 268 -20.22 -26.32 -24.56
N GLN A 269 -21.50 -25.96 -24.35
CA GLN A 269 -21.88 -24.94 -23.37
C GLN A 269 -21.61 -25.41 -21.93
N LEU A 270 -21.85 -26.69 -21.62
CA LEU A 270 -21.55 -27.30 -20.33
C LEU A 270 -20.05 -27.32 -20.05
N GLU A 271 -19.23 -27.71 -21.03
CA GLU A 271 -17.76 -27.67 -20.89
C GLU A 271 -17.25 -26.25 -20.64
N GLU A 272 -17.82 -25.25 -21.33
CA GLU A 272 -17.46 -23.84 -21.10
C GLU A 272 -17.90 -23.35 -19.70
N LEU A 273 -19.10 -23.72 -19.24
CA LEU A 273 -19.56 -23.42 -17.88
C LEU A 273 -18.69 -24.09 -16.81
N LYS A 274 -18.29 -25.35 -17.02
CA LYS A 274 -17.37 -26.08 -16.13
C LYS A 274 -16.02 -25.38 -16.05
N LYS A 275 -15.47 -24.95 -17.19
CA LYS A 275 -14.22 -24.18 -17.23
C LYS A 275 -14.31 -22.89 -16.43
N GLN A 276 -15.47 -22.23 -16.40
CA GLN A 276 -15.68 -21.02 -15.60
C GLN A 276 -15.77 -21.29 -14.08
N LEU A 277 -15.88 -22.55 -13.62
CA LEU A 277 -15.75 -22.92 -12.20
C LEU A 277 -14.29 -23.23 -11.79
N GLU A 278 -13.37 -23.31 -12.75
CA GLU A 278 -11.95 -23.61 -12.50
C GLU A 278 -11.30 -22.66 -11.49
N PRO A 279 -11.58 -21.34 -11.48
CA PRO A 279 -11.03 -20.45 -10.47
C PRO A 279 -11.29 -20.92 -9.02
N ALA A 280 -12.51 -21.33 -8.68
CA ALA A 280 -12.83 -21.85 -7.35
C ALA A 280 -12.22 -23.25 -7.14
N ILE A 281 -12.31 -24.14 -8.12
CA ILE A 281 -11.74 -25.51 -8.03
C ILE A 281 -10.24 -25.45 -7.73
N SER A 282 -9.51 -24.58 -8.43
CA SER A 282 -8.09 -24.35 -8.20
C SER A 282 -7.79 -23.87 -6.76
N GLN A 283 -8.65 -23.03 -6.17
CA GLN A 283 -8.49 -22.56 -4.79
C GLN A 283 -8.85 -23.64 -3.75
N MET A 284 -9.85 -24.49 -4.03
CA MET A 284 -10.30 -25.57 -3.14
C MET A 284 -9.19 -26.56 -2.80
N MET A 285 -8.28 -26.83 -3.74
CA MET A 285 -7.15 -27.72 -3.53
C MET A 285 -6.25 -27.27 -2.37
N TYR A 286 -6.08 -25.97 -2.16
CA TYR A 286 -5.26 -25.43 -1.06
C TYR A 286 -5.93 -25.61 0.31
N PHE A 287 -7.27 -25.62 0.35
CA PHE A 287 -8.06 -26.01 1.52
C PHE A 287 -8.12 -27.53 1.73
N GLY A 288 -7.58 -28.32 0.79
CA GLY A 288 -7.52 -29.79 0.86
C GLY A 288 -8.71 -30.51 0.24
N LEU A 289 -9.70 -29.80 -0.30
CA LEU A 289 -10.87 -30.40 -0.95
C LEU A 289 -10.58 -30.61 -2.44
N GLN A 290 -10.45 -31.87 -2.85
CA GLN A 290 -10.06 -32.25 -4.22
C GLN A 290 -11.28 -32.56 -5.09
N VAL A 291 -11.27 -32.12 -6.34
CA VAL A 291 -12.18 -32.58 -7.40
C VAL A 291 -11.59 -33.83 -8.06
N GLN A 292 -12.37 -34.89 -8.17
CA GLN A 292 -11.93 -36.20 -8.68
C GLN A 292 -13.07 -36.94 -9.38
N ASP A 293 -12.77 -37.98 -10.17
CA ASP A 293 -13.77 -38.73 -10.96
C ASP A 293 -14.85 -39.41 -10.12
N THR A 294 -14.52 -39.80 -8.88
CA THR A 294 -15.46 -40.46 -7.95
C THR A 294 -15.44 -39.76 -6.61
N GLY A 295 -16.49 -39.05 -6.24
CA GLY A 295 -16.56 -38.30 -4.99
C GLY A 295 -18.00 -37.97 -4.61
N MET A 296 -18.18 -37.22 -3.52
CA MET A 296 -19.51 -36.71 -3.18
C MET A 296 -19.99 -35.78 -4.32
N PRO A 297 -21.18 -36.03 -4.91
CA PRO A 297 -21.67 -35.22 -6.01
C PRO A 297 -22.05 -33.81 -5.54
N VAL A 298 -21.55 -32.82 -6.27
CA VAL A 298 -21.90 -31.40 -6.16
C VAL A 298 -22.66 -31.02 -7.41
N SER A 299 -23.97 -30.78 -7.29
CA SER A 299 -24.77 -30.31 -8.41
C SER A 299 -24.91 -28.78 -8.38
N VAL A 300 -24.76 -28.13 -9.54
CA VAL A 300 -24.85 -26.67 -9.68
C VAL A 300 -26.01 -26.31 -10.61
N SER A 301 -26.95 -25.51 -10.14
CA SER A 301 -28.04 -24.95 -10.94
C SER A 301 -27.94 -23.42 -10.98
N LEU A 302 -28.08 -22.83 -12.17
CA LEU A 302 -28.06 -21.39 -12.38
C LEU A 302 -29.49 -20.86 -12.55
N ASN A 303 -29.96 -20.02 -11.63
CA ASN A 303 -31.33 -19.50 -11.61
C ASN A 303 -31.31 -17.96 -11.63
N ALA A 304 -31.10 -17.39 -12.82
CA ALA A 304 -30.88 -15.95 -12.98
C ALA A 304 -32.06 -15.07 -12.52
N ASN A 305 -33.30 -15.58 -12.45
CA ASN A 305 -34.47 -14.77 -12.06
C ASN A 305 -34.79 -14.82 -10.57
N ASP A 306 -34.34 -15.85 -9.86
CA ASP A 306 -34.71 -16.09 -8.46
C ASP A 306 -33.69 -15.53 -7.45
N PHE A 307 -32.52 -15.11 -7.95
CA PHE A 307 -31.38 -14.64 -7.18
C PHE A 307 -30.94 -13.24 -7.65
N THR A 308 -30.27 -12.51 -6.76
CA THR A 308 -29.58 -11.23 -7.00
C THR A 308 -28.08 -11.45 -7.25
N GLN A 309 -27.33 -10.41 -7.63
CA GLN A 309 -25.93 -10.55 -8.02
C GLN A 309 -25.07 -11.08 -6.86
N GLY A 310 -24.34 -12.17 -7.09
CA GLY A 310 -23.49 -12.79 -6.07
C GLY A 310 -24.24 -13.65 -5.04
N GLU A 311 -25.57 -13.76 -5.14
CA GLU A 311 -26.40 -14.55 -4.23
C GLU A 311 -26.39 -16.04 -4.60
N TYR A 312 -26.30 -16.89 -3.57
CA TYR A 312 -26.33 -18.33 -3.72
C TYR A 312 -26.96 -19.04 -2.51
N ALA A 313 -27.45 -20.25 -2.75
CA ALA A 313 -27.82 -21.22 -1.74
C ALA A 313 -26.95 -22.47 -1.88
N LEU A 314 -26.47 -22.98 -0.75
CA LEU A 314 -25.62 -24.18 -0.65
C LEU A 314 -26.23 -25.14 0.37
N GLU A 315 -26.51 -26.37 -0.05
CA GLU A 315 -27.03 -27.43 0.82
C GLU A 315 -26.06 -28.61 0.82
N VAL A 316 -25.58 -29.01 2.00
CA VAL A 316 -24.75 -30.20 2.21
C VAL A 316 -25.58 -31.24 2.94
N THR A 317 -25.83 -32.38 2.29
CA THR A 317 -26.53 -33.54 2.86
C THR A 317 -25.54 -34.70 3.10
N LYS A 318 -26.03 -35.86 3.55
CA LYS A 318 -25.20 -37.07 3.71
C LYS A 318 -24.71 -37.64 2.39
N ASP A 319 -25.45 -37.41 1.31
CA ASP A 319 -25.22 -38.11 0.03
C ASP A 319 -24.77 -37.17 -1.09
N LYS A 320 -25.03 -35.86 -0.97
CA LYS A 320 -24.75 -34.86 -2.02
C LYS A 320 -24.64 -33.44 -1.49
N VAL A 321 -24.08 -32.57 -2.34
CA VAL A 321 -24.14 -31.11 -2.21
C VAL A 321 -24.95 -30.54 -3.37
N SER A 322 -25.80 -29.56 -3.08
CA SER A 322 -26.57 -28.83 -4.09
C SER A 322 -26.26 -27.34 -3.99
N ILE A 323 -25.94 -26.71 -5.12
CA ILE A 323 -25.67 -25.27 -5.26
C ILE A 323 -26.72 -24.67 -6.19
N LYS A 324 -27.41 -23.63 -5.71
CA LYS A 324 -28.24 -22.76 -6.55
C LYS A 324 -27.64 -21.36 -6.53
N ALA A 325 -27.44 -20.76 -7.69
CA ALA A 325 -26.75 -19.49 -7.79
C ALA A 325 -27.34 -18.62 -8.89
N LYS A 326 -27.17 -17.30 -8.76
CA LYS A 326 -27.52 -16.32 -9.81
C LYS A 326 -26.87 -16.64 -11.15
N ASP A 327 -25.55 -16.83 -11.10
CA ASP A 327 -24.65 -16.96 -12.22
C ASP A 327 -23.42 -17.79 -11.80
N VAL A 328 -22.48 -17.98 -12.72
CA VAL A 328 -21.28 -18.79 -12.48
C VAL A 328 -20.36 -18.15 -11.43
N ILE A 329 -20.35 -16.83 -11.28
CA ILE A 329 -19.55 -16.16 -10.25
C ILE A 329 -20.12 -16.46 -8.85
N ALA A 330 -21.43 -16.38 -8.68
CA ALA A 330 -22.09 -16.78 -7.45
C ALA A 330 -21.91 -18.28 -7.15
N ALA A 331 -21.89 -19.14 -8.17
CA ALA A 331 -21.57 -20.57 -8.00
C ALA A 331 -20.12 -20.78 -7.54
N ASN A 332 -19.15 -20.04 -8.08
CA ASN A 332 -17.78 -20.03 -7.59
C ASN A 332 -17.70 -19.60 -6.12
N TYR A 333 -18.46 -18.58 -5.70
CA TYR A 333 -18.54 -18.17 -4.30
C TYR A 333 -19.09 -19.28 -3.39
N ALA A 334 -20.10 -20.03 -3.85
CA ALA A 334 -20.63 -21.19 -3.13
C ALA A 334 -19.58 -22.32 -2.99
N LEU A 335 -18.81 -22.60 -4.05
CA LEU A 335 -17.72 -23.57 -4.02
C LEU A 335 -16.57 -23.14 -3.07
N LEU A 336 -16.21 -21.86 -3.05
CA LEU A 336 -15.24 -21.31 -2.10
C LEU A 336 -15.75 -21.44 -0.66
N THR A 337 -17.04 -21.18 -0.41
CA THR A 337 -17.67 -21.41 0.89
C THR A 337 -17.61 -22.90 1.28
N LEU A 338 -17.90 -23.81 0.35
CA LEU A 338 -17.76 -25.26 0.55
C LEU A 338 -16.33 -25.67 0.90
N ALA A 339 -15.34 -25.09 0.22
CA ALA A 339 -13.91 -25.30 0.49
C ALA A 339 -13.54 -24.95 1.94
N GLN A 340 -14.06 -23.82 2.42
CA GLN A 340 -13.82 -23.34 3.77
C GLN A 340 -14.60 -24.11 4.84
N LEU A 341 -15.65 -24.85 4.48
CA LEU A 341 -16.34 -25.75 5.40
C LEU A 341 -15.62 -27.10 5.56
N PHE A 342 -14.73 -27.43 4.62
CA PHE A 342 -14.03 -28.71 4.61
C PHE A 342 -13.00 -28.82 5.74
N ASP A 343 -13.16 -29.84 6.56
CA ASP A 343 -12.18 -30.26 7.53
C ASP A 343 -11.17 -31.20 6.87
N SER A 344 -10.01 -30.65 6.48
CA SER A 344 -8.96 -31.45 5.86
C SER A 344 -8.26 -32.43 6.81
N GLU A 345 -8.37 -32.25 8.13
CA GLU A 345 -7.76 -33.18 9.09
C GLU A 345 -8.58 -34.47 9.19
N ASN A 346 -9.91 -34.34 9.23
CA ASN A 346 -10.83 -35.48 9.36
C ASN A 346 -11.46 -35.91 8.02
N ASN A 347 -11.21 -35.17 6.93
CA ASN A 347 -11.89 -35.31 5.64
C ASN A 347 -13.41 -35.28 5.78
N THR A 348 -13.95 -34.24 6.42
CA THR A 348 -15.41 -34.14 6.65
C THR A 348 -15.99 -32.78 6.27
N LEU A 349 -17.27 -32.78 5.90
CA LEU A 349 -18.11 -31.57 5.79
C LEU A 349 -19.24 -31.59 6.83
N PRO A 350 -19.67 -30.42 7.34
CA PRO A 350 -20.89 -30.32 8.13
C PRO A 350 -22.12 -30.51 7.23
N VAL A 351 -23.14 -31.25 7.70
CA VAL A 351 -24.47 -31.29 7.07
C VAL A 351 -25.18 -30.00 7.43
N THR A 352 -25.35 -29.12 6.43
CA THR A 352 -25.74 -27.72 6.61
C THR A 352 -26.55 -27.18 5.44
N SER A 353 -27.30 -26.11 5.70
CA SER A 353 -27.97 -25.29 4.68
C SER A 353 -27.54 -23.83 4.83
N ILE A 354 -27.12 -23.22 3.74
CA ILE A 354 -26.59 -21.85 3.68
C ILE A 354 -27.34 -21.06 2.61
N HIS A 355 -27.67 -19.83 2.95
CA HIS A 355 -28.14 -18.81 2.02
C HIS A 355 -27.32 -17.54 2.23
N ASP A 356 -26.73 -17.00 1.17
CA ASP A 356 -25.74 -15.94 1.29
C ASP A 356 -25.76 -14.98 0.10
N ALA A 357 -25.52 -13.71 0.40
CA ALA A 357 -25.49 -12.61 -0.55
C ALA A 357 -24.53 -11.50 -0.05
N PRO A 358 -23.91 -10.72 -0.93
CA PRO A 358 -23.12 -9.57 -0.50
C PRO A 358 -24.01 -8.47 0.07
N ARG A 359 -23.55 -7.77 1.12
CA ARG A 359 -24.21 -6.54 1.61
C ARG A 359 -23.94 -5.30 0.74
N PHE A 360 -22.85 -5.29 -0.03
CA PHE A 360 -22.40 -4.17 -0.85
C PHE A 360 -22.05 -4.62 -2.26
N ASP A 361 -22.39 -3.81 -3.26
CA ASP A 361 -22.01 -4.04 -4.65
C ASP A 361 -20.55 -3.67 -4.93
N PHE A 362 -19.98 -2.74 -4.17
CA PHE A 362 -18.59 -2.32 -4.28
C PHE A 362 -17.76 -2.90 -3.12
N ARG A 363 -16.91 -3.89 -3.40
CA ARG A 363 -16.03 -4.53 -2.42
C ARG A 363 -14.61 -4.47 -2.94
N GLY A 364 -13.94 -3.37 -2.63
CA GLY A 364 -12.75 -2.93 -3.36
C GLY A 364 -11.42 -3.23 -2.68
N MET A 365 -10.39 -3.41 -3.51
CA MET A 365 -8.99 -3.30 -3.13
C MET A 365 -8.32 -2.34 -4.10
N HIS A 366 -7.64 -1.32 -3.57
CA HIS A 366 -6.78 -0.42 -4.33
C HIS A 366 -5.33 -0.88 -4.25
N LEU A 367 -4.64 -0.87 -5.38
CA LEU A 367 -3.23 -1.22 -5.49
C LEU A 367 -2.48 -0.15 -6.28
N ASP A 368 -1.62 0.58 -5.60
CA ASP A 368 -0.62 1.45 -6.20
C ASP A 368 0.52 0.63 -6.79
N ILE A 369 0.70 0.75 -8.10
CA ILE A 369 1.86 0.21 -8.80
C ILE A 369 2.73 1.31 -9.40
N ALA A 370 2.37 2.58 -9.19
CA ALA A 370 3.01 3.77 -9.72
C ALA A 370 4.25 4.16 -8.90
N ARG A 371 4.18 4.24 -7.57
CA ARG A 371 5.35 4.60 -6.74
C ARG A 371 6.43 3.52 -6.80
N HIS A 372 6.06 2.26 -6.62
CA HIS A 372 6.90 1.10 -6.95
C HIS A 372 6.11 0.06 -7.74
N PHE A 373 6.65 -0.39 -8.87
CA PHE A 373 6.08 -1.45 -9.67
C PHE A 373 6.40 -2.83 -9.08
N PRO A 374 5.40 -3.59 -8.58
CA PRO A 374 5.63 -4.88 -7.94
C PRO A 374 5.62 -6.07 -8.92
N GLY A 375 5.39 -5.82 -10.21
CA GLY A 375 5.28 -6.84 -11.24
C GLY A 375 3.88 -7.47 -11.37
N LYS A 376 3.63 -8.09 -12.53
CA LYS A 376 2.36 -8.76 -12.87
C LYS A 376 1.98 -9.86 -11.88
N ALA A 377 2.94 -10.71 -11.50
CA ALA A 377 2.70 -11.84 -10.61
C ALA A 377 2.11 -11.42 -9.25
N THR A 378 2.52 -10.27 -8.73
CA THR A 378 1.97 -9.69 -7.50
C THR A 378 0.50 -9.28 -7.68
N ILE A 379 0.17 -8.61 -8.78
CA ILE A 379 -1.21 -8.20 -9.11
C ILE A 379 -2.11 -9.44 -9.22
N GLU A 380 -1.64 -10.48 -9.91
CA GLU A 380 -2.35 -11.76 -10.03
C GLU A 380 -2.50 -12.46 -8.67
N SER A 381 -1.51 -12.37 -7.78
CA SER A 381 -1.58 -12.88 -6.40
C SER A 381 -2.71 -12.21 -5.62
N VAL A 382 -2.79 -10.88 -5.69
CA VAL A 382 -3.86 -10.09 -5.06
C VAL A 382 -5.22 -10.47 -5.65
N ILE A 383 -5.36 -10.58 -6.99
CA ILE A 383 -6.61 -10.99 -7.66
C ILE A 383 -7.08 -12.36 -7.19
N ARG A 384 -6.18 -13.35 -7.05
CA ARG A 384 -6.54 -14.68 -6.54
C ARG A 384 -7.15 -14.58 -5.15
N GLN A 385 -6.56 -13.80 -4.25
CA GLN A 385 -7.07 -13.69 -2.88
C GLN A 385 -8.32 -12.83 -2.80
N MET A 386 -8.43 -11.75 -3.58
CA MET A 386 -9.68 -10.99 -3.72
C MET A 386 -10.84 -11.91 -4.08
N PHE A 387 -10.65 -12.80 -5.05
CA PHE A 387 -11.62 -13.79 -5.47
C PHE A 387 -11.98 -14.78 -4.35
N THR A 388 -10.97 -15.40 -3.71
CA THR A 388 -11.16 -16.35 -2.61
C THR A 388 -12.00 -15.76 -1.47
N TYR A 389 -11.85 -14.46 -1.23
CA TYR A 389 -12.56 -13.72 -0.18
C TYR A 389 -13.70 -12.83 -0.73
N LYS A 390 -14.16 -13.07 -1.96
CA LYS A 390 -15.36 -12.45 -2.57
C LYS A 390 -15.32 -10.92 -2.74
N LEU A 391 -14.13 -10.29 -2.78
CA LEU A 391 -13.95 -8.91 -3.24
C LEU A 391 -14.11 -8.84 -4.76
N ASN A 392 -14.60 -7.73 -5.30
CA ASN A 392 -15.02 -7.64 -6.71
C ASN A 392 -14.61 -6.36 -7.46
N LYS A 393 -13.88 -5.43 -6.84
CA LYS A 393 -13.35 -4.23 -7.51
C LYS A 393 -11.85 -4.13 -7.28
N LEU A 394 -11.04 -4.24 -8.33
CA LEU A 394 -9.61 -3.94 -8.28
C LEU A 394 -9.41 -2.53 -8.82
N HIS A 395 -9.21 -1.58 -7.93
CA HIS A 395 -8.82 -0.22 -8.28
C HIS A 395 -7.31 -0.21 -8.48
N LEU A 396 -6.86 -0.19 -9.74
CA LEU A 396 -5.46 -0.30 -10.10
C LEU A 396 -4.90 1.08 -10.43
N HIS A 397 -4.03 1.60 -9.58
CA HIS A 397 -3.44 2.93 -9.71
C HIS A 397 -2.16 2.87 -10.56
N LEU A 398 -2.30 3.31 -11.81
CA LEU A 398 -1.38 3.05 -12.91
C LEU A 398 -0.42 4.21 -13.20
N SER A 399 -0.69 5.40 -12.68
CA SER A 399 0.21 6.54 -12.84
C SER A 399 0.18 7.45 -11.64
N ASP A 400 1.35 8.00 -11.33
CA ASP A 400 1.55 9.04 -10.33
C ASP A 400 2.79 9.87 -10.72
N ASP A 401 3.33 10.64 -9.78
CA ASP A 401 4.52 11.44 -9.99
C ASP A 401 5.77 10.60 -10.28
N GLU A 402 5.96 9.51 -9.55
CA GLU A 402 7.15 8.67 -9.60
C GLU A 402 7.10 7.60 -10.69
N GLY A 403 5.98 7.45 -11.38
CA GLY A 403 5.96 6.62 -12.57
C GLY A 403 4.63 6.39 -13.26
N TRP A 404 4.74 5.93 -14.50
CA TRP A 404 3.65 5.54 -15.39
C TRP A 404 3.79 4.07 -15.79
N ARG A 405 2.72 3.28 -15.62
CA ARG A 405 2.82 1.81 -15.53
C ARG A 405 2.02 1.04 -16.56
N LEU A 406 1.46 1.72 -17.56
CA LEU A 406 0.69 1.06 -18.62
C LEU A 406 1.18 1.45 -20.00
N GLN A 407 1.53 0.49 -20.84
CA GLN A 407 1.90 0.75 -22.23
C GLN A 407 0.74 1.36 -23.04
N ILE A 408 0.98 2.51 -23.68
CA ILE A 408 0.05 3.17 -24.62
C ILE A 408 0.78 3.39 -25.96
N ASP A 409 0.40 2.66 -27.00
CA ASP A 409 1.12 2.68 -28.30
C ASP A 409 1.23 4.06 -28.94
N THR A 410 0.19 4.89 -28.79
CA THR A 410 0.16 6.24 -29.36
C THR A 410 1.09 7.21 -28.63
N LEU A 411 1.50 6.86 -27.40
CA LEU A 411 2.28 7.69 -26.47
C LEU A 411 3.40 6.84 -25.82
N PRO A 412 4.37 6.31 -26.60
CA PRO A 412 5.37 5.37 -26.09
C PRO A 412 6.28 5.97 -25.01
N GLU A 413 6.47 7.30 -25.01
CA GLU A 413 7.30 7.99 -24.02
C GLU A 413 6.82 7.77 -22.57
N LEU A 414 5.51 7.54 -22.39
CA LEU A 414 4.93 7.27 -21.08
C LEU A 414 5.56 6.02 -20.42
N THR A 415 5.94 5.02 -21.20
CA THR A 415 6.65 3.83 -20.67
C THR A 415 8.14 3.83 -20.97
N ASP A 416 8.60 4.44 -22.04
CA ASP A 416 10.04 4.51 -22.35
C ASP A 416 10.81 5.38 -21.34
N ILE A 417 10.12 6.38 -20.77
CA ILE A 417 10.66 7.35 -19.80
C ILE A 417 9.92 7.23 -18.47
N GLY A 418 8.60 7.42 -18.48
CA GLY A 418 7.79 7.49 -17.26
C GLY A 418 7.77 6.20 -16.43
N ALA A 419 8.14 5.04 -16.98
CA ALA A 419 8.21 3.79 -16.22
C ALA A 419 9.53 3.58 -15.46
N TYR A 420 10.52 4.45 -15.66
CA TYR A 420 11.86 4.26 -15.13
C TYR A 420 12.34 5.49 -14.37
N ARG A 421 13.00 5.24 -13.24
CA ARG A 421 13.78 6.24 -12.50
C ARG A 421 15.27 5.92 -12.61
N CYS A 422 16.10 6.90 -12.92
CA CYS A 422 17.55 6.76 -13.01
C CYS A 422 18.27 8.10 -12.89
N HIS A 423 19.59 8.10 -12.73
CA HIS A 423 20.37 9.32 -12.63
C HIS A 423 20.50 10.02 -14.00
N ASP A 424 19.46 10.79 -14.35
CA ASP A 424 19.42 11.67 -15.51
C ASP A 424 18.81 13.00 -15.08
N LEU A 425 19.66 13.99 -14.79
CA LEU A 425 19.21 15.32 -14.34
C LEU A 425 18.45 16.09 -15.43
N SER A 426 18.52 15.66 -16.69
CA SER A 426 17.73 16.25 -17.78
C SER A 426 16.33 15.64 -17.92
N GLU A 427 16.11 14.49 -17.29
CA GLU A 427 14.92 13.64 -17.40
C GLU A 427 14.48 13.36 -18.85
N SER A 428 15.45 13.22 -19.74
CA SER A 428 15.21 12.91 -21.16
C SER A 428 15.09 11.42 -21.43
N THR A 429 15.58 10.58 -20.52
CA THR A 429 15.59 9.12 -20.66
C THR A 429 14.89 8.38 -19.52
N CYS A 430 14.71 9.00 -18.36
CA CYS A 430 14.03 8.47 -17.19
C CYS A 430 13.59 9.62 -16.29
N LEU A 431 12.69 9.36 -15.34
CA LEU A 431 12.41 10.28 -14.25
C LEU A 431 13.60 10.33 -13.27
N LEU A 432 13.70 11.40 -12.47
CA LEU A 432 14.65 11.47 -11.37
C LEU A 432 14.49 10.29 -10.39
N PRO A 433 15.57 9.82 -9.74
CA PRO A 433 15.48 8.85 -8.67
C PRO A 433 14.63 9.39 -7.52
N GLN A 434 13.69 8.56 -7.07
CA GLN A 434 12.80 8.82 -5.94
C GLN A 434 12.70 7.54 -5.08
N LEU A 435 12.28 7.69 -3.83
CA LEU A 435 11.96 6.65 -2.86
C LEU A 435 13.11 5.69 -2.57
N GLY A 436 14.35 6.18 -2.68
CA GLY A 436 15.55 5.35 -2.56
C GLY A 436 15.64 4.25 -3.62
N SER A 437 15.13 4.48 -4.84
CA SER A 437 15.28 3.54 -5.96
C SER A 437 16.74 3.34 -6.38
N GLY A 438 17.59 4.34 -6.16
CA GLY A 438 18.97 4.35 -6.63
C GLY A 438 19.11 4.85 -8.07
N PRO A 439 20.33 4.89 -8.62
CA PRO A 439 20.62 5.66 -9.84
C PRO A 439 20.35 4.90 -11.15
N PHE A 440 19.96 3.63 -11.11
CA PHE A 440 19.93 2.78 -12.30
C PHE A 440 18.52 2.47 -12.78
N LYS A 441 18.32 2.42 -14.10
CA LYS A 441 17.03 1.98 -14.70
C LYS A 441 16.61 0.58 -14.27
N THR A 442 17.57 -0.28 -13.91
CA THR A 442 17.33 -1.65 -13.41
C THR A 442 16.94 -1.71 -11.93
N ALA A 443 16.75 -0.56 -11.27
CA ALA A 443 16.32 -0.49 -9.87
C ALA A 443 15.01 -1.26 -9.63
N THR A 444 14.90 -1.87 -8.45
CA THR A 444 13.65 -2.50 -7.99
C THR A 444 12.53 -1.46 -7.92
N GLY A 445 11.35 -1.82 -8.42
CA GLY A 445 10.19 -0.93 -8.50
C GLY A 445 10.11 -0.09 -9.77
N ASN A 446 11.09 -0.15 -10.66
CA ASN A 446 10.91 0.30 -12.05
C ASN A 446 10.17 -0.76 -12.89
N GLY A 447 9.58 -0.32 -14.00
CA GLY A 447 8.87 -1.19 -14.94
C GLY A 447 7.41 -0.79 -15.14
N PHE A 448 6.72 -1.55 -15.99
CA PHE A 448 5.35 -1.29 -16.39
C PHE A 448 4.67 -2.57 -16.87
N LEU A 449 3.35 -2.53 -17.02
CA LEU A 449 2.55 -3.56 -17.67
C LEU A 449 2.57 -3.34 -19.18
N SER A 450 3.02 -4.33 -19.94
CA SER A 450 2.78 -4.35 -21.36
C SER A 450 1.27 -4.41 -21.65
N LYS A 451 0.86 -4.10 -22.88
CA LYS A 451 -0.55 -4.25 -23.30
C LYS A 451 -1.06 -5.67 -23.02
N GLN A 452 -0.25 -6.68 -23.32
CA GLN A 452 -0.63 -8.07 -23.10
C GLN A 452 -0.76 -8.38 -21.61
N ASP A 453 0.15 -7.86 -20.77
CA ASP A 453 0.05 -8.06 -19.33
C ASP A 453 -1.23 -7.46 -18.75
N TYR A 454 -1.59 -6.25 -19.17
CA TYR A 454 -2.84 -5.61 -18.75
C TYR A 454 -4.07 -6.38 -19.24
N ILE A 455 -4.07 -6.83 -20.50
CA ILE A 455 -5.16 -7.66 -21.06
C ILE A 455 -5.32 -8.96 -20.27
N ASP A 456 -4.22 -9.64 -19.93
CA ASP A 456 -4.25 -10.87 -19.15
C ASP A 456 -4.79 -10.63 -17.74
N ILE A 457 -4.36 -9.53 -17.08
CA ILE A 457 -4.87 -9.11 -15.77
C ILE A 457 -6.39 -8.87 -15.83
N VAL A 458 -6.87 -8.14 -16.84
CA VAL A 458 -8.30 -7.85 -17.01
C VAL A 458 -9.11 -9.13 -17.21
N LYS A 459 -8.62 -10.07 -18.04
CA LYS A 459 -9.27 -11.37 -18.24
C LYS A 459 -9.31 -12.19 -16.96
N MET A 460 -8.16 -12.31 -16.29
CA MET A 460 -8.03 -13.09 -15.06
C MET A 460 -8.93 -12.55 -13.94
N ALA A 461 -9.02 -11.22 -13.80
CA ALA A 461 -9.93 -10.56 -12.88
C ALA A 461 -11.39 -10.83 -13.25
N HIS A 462 -11.75 -10.69 -14.53
CA HIS A 462 -13.11 -10.89 -15.02
C HIS A 462 -13.62 -12.32 -14.81
N GLU A 463 -12.79 -13.34 -15.08
CA GLU A 463 -13.08 -14.75 -14.81
C GLU A 463 -13.37 -15.04 -13.32
N ARG A 464 -12.95 -14.12 -12.44
CA ARG A 464 -13.14 -14.16 -10.99
C ARG A 464 -14.20 -13.19 -10.49
N GLY A 465 -14.97 -12.58 -11.39
CA GLY A 465 -16.00 -11.61 -11.04
C GLY A 465 -15.44 -10.30 -10.48
N ILE A 466 -14.17 -9.99 -10.76
CA ILE A 466 -13.50 -8.75 -10.34
C ILE A 466 -13.47 -7.78 -11.52
N GLU A 467 -13.98 -6.58 -11.30
CA GLU A 467 -13.85 -5.46 -12.23
C GLU A 467 -12.52 -4.72 -11.99
N VAL A 468 -11.73 -4.52 -13.03
CA VAL A 468 -10.53 -3.68 -12.99
C VAL A 468 -10.93 -2.24 -13.29
N ILE A 469 -10.72 -1.36 -12.32
CA ILE A 469 -10.91 0.10 -12.43
C ILE A 469 -9.52 0.72 -12.61
N PRO A 470 -9.13 1.14 -13.81
CA PRO A 470 -7.89 1.87 -14.02
C PRO A 470 -7.96 3.26 -13.37
N SER A 471 -6.95 3.63 -12.58
CA SER A 471 -6.72 5.01 -12.12
C SER A 471 -5.50 5.61 -12.77
N LEU A 472 -5.67 6.83 -13.26
CA LEU A 472 -4.60 7.66 -13.77
C LEU A 472 -4.84 9.06 -13.22
N ASP A 473 -4.09 9.44 -12.19
CA ASP A 473 -4.40 10.63 -11.41
C ASP A 473 -4.11 11.93 -12.16
N MET A 474 -5.02 12.89 -11.96
CA MET A 474 -5.03 14.20 -12.59
C MET A 474 -6.01 15.16 -11.87
N PRO A 475 -5.74 16.48 -11.82
CA PRO A 475 -4.63 17.15 -12.48
C PRO A 475 -3.34 17.20 -11.65
N GLY A 476 -3.40 16.96 -10.33
CA GLY A 476 -2.23 16.62 -9.51
C GLY A 476 -1.67 15.24 -9.85
N HIS A 477 -0.60 14.83 -9.17
CA HIS A 477 -0.06 13.46 -9.27
C HIS A 477 0.26 12.98 -10.70
N ALA A 478 0.70 13.89 -11.56
CA ALA A 478 0.83 13.63 -12.99
C ALA A 478 2.25 13.87 -13.53
N ARG A 479 3.26 13.98 -12.66
CA ARG A 479 4.64 14.30 -13.06
C ARG A 479 5.21 13.32 -14.07
N ALA A 480 4.98 12.02 -13.91
CA ALA A 480 5.48 11.02 -14.86
C ALA A 480 4.94 11.25 -16.29
N ALA A 481 3.66 11.62 -16.40
CA ALA A 481 3.05 11.98 -17.68
C ALA A 481 3.63 13.29 -18.24
N ILE A 482 3.78 14.31 -17.40
CA ILE A 482 4.34 15.62 -17.77
C ILE A 482 5.76 15.48 -18.33
N VAL A 483 6.64 14.79 -17.60
CA VAL A 483 8.04 14.59 -18.01
C VAL A 483 8.12 13.79 -19.31
N SER A 484 7.34 12.72 -19.43
CA SER A 484 7.27 11.92 -20.66
C SER A 484 6.81 12.75 -21.86
N MET A 485 5.77 13.58 -21.69
CA MET A 485 5.27 14.45 -22.75
C MET A 485 6.21 15.63 -23.06
N ASN A 486 7.02 16.06 -22.09
CA ASN A 486 8.09 17.04 -22.31
C ASN A 486 9.21 16.47 -23.20
N ALA A 487 9.64 15.24 -22.92
CA ALA A 487 10.64 14.56 -23.75
C ALA A 487 10.10 14.30 -25.18
N ARG A 488 8.84 13.87 -25.29
CA ARG A 488 8.13 13.78 -26.59
C ARG A 488 8.17 15.10 -27.35
N TYR A 489 7.79 16.19 -26.67
CA TYR A 489 7.77 17.53 -27.26
C TYR A 489 9.16 17.92 -27.78
N GLN A 490 10.21 17.76 -26.97
CA GLN A 490 11.59 18.10 -27.35
C GLN A 490 12.06 17.30 -28.57
N ARG A 491 11.85 15.98 -28.57
CA ARG A 491 12.19 15.10 -29.69
C ARG A 491 11.49 15.53 -30.98
N LEU A 492 10.18 15.74 -30.94
CA LEU A 492 9.40 16.12 -32.12
C LEU A 492 9.75 17.54 -32.62
N MET A 493 10.10 18.47 -31.73
CA MET A 493 10.63 19.78 -32.12
C MET A 493 11.96 19.65 -32.87
N GLN A 494 12.87 18.80 -32.41
CA GLN A 494 14.15 18.52 -33.09
C GLN A 494 13.94 17.83 -34.45
N GLU A 495 12.91 16.99 -34.58
CA GLU A 495 12.49 16.37 -35.84
C GLU A 495 11.76 17.34 -36.80
N GLY A 496 11.54 18.60 -36.41
CA GLY A 496 10.84 19.58 -37.24
C GLY A 496 9.33 19.37 -37.32
N LYS A 497 8.71 18.76 -36.30
CA LYS A 497 7.27 18.43 -36.22
C LYS A 497 6.56 19.20 -35.08
N PRO A 498 6.49 20.54 -35.15
CA PRO A 498 6.00 21.36 -34.04
C PRO A 498 4.52 21.14 -33.70
N LEU A 499 3.67 20.83 -34.67
CA LEU A 499 2.25 20.55 -34.42
C LEU A 499 2.05 19.24 -33.64
N GLU A 500 2.78 18.18 -34.01
CA GLU A 500 2.76 16.90 -33.30
C GLU A 500 3.36 17.03 -31.90
N ALA A 501 4.39 17.86 -31.74
CA ALA A 501 5.00 18.16 -30.45
C ALA A 501 3.99 18.79 -29.47
N GLN A 502 3.19 19.75 -29.95
CA GLN A 502 2.22 20.48 -29.14
C GLN A 502 0.97 19.66 -28.80
N GLN A 503 0.62 18.65 -29.60
CA GLN A 503 -0.63 17.89 -29.51
C GLN A 503 -0.92 17.31 -28.12
N TYR A 504 0.12 16.91 -27.39
CA TYR A 504 0.03 16.25 -26.08
C TYR A 504 0.84 16.98 -24.99
N LEU A 505 1.20 18.24 -25.21
CA LEU A 505 1.92 19.01 -24.22
C LEU A 505 1.01 19.26 -22.99
N LEU A 506 1.48 18.88 -21.80
CA LEU A 506 0.68 18.95 -20.58
C LEU A 506 0.96 20.16 -19.70
N VAL A 507 1.95 20.98 -20.05
CA VAL A 507 2.36 22.15 -19.29
C VAL A 507 2.47 23.38 -20.17
N ASP A 508 2.15 24.53 -19.60
CA ASP A 508 2.43 25.81 -20.22
C ASP A 508 3.91 26.14 -19.98
N LYS A 509 4.72 26.12 -21.04
CA LYS A 509 6.17 26.34 -20.95
C LYS A 509 6.55 27.77 -20.52
N GLN A 510 5.58 28.69 -20.47
CA GLN A 510 5.77 30.07 -19.99
C GLN A 510 5.22 30.28 -18.58
N ASP A 511 4.66 29.24 -17.96
CA ASP A 511 4.18 29.31 -16.58
C ASP A 511 5.37 29.41 -15.62
N THR A 512 5.37 30.46 -14.80
CA THR A 512 6.40 30.72 -13.78
C THR A 512 5.87 30.50 -12.36
N THR A 513 4.73 29.83 -12.20
CA THR A 513 4.15 29.51 -10.90
C THR A 513 5.15 28.74 -10.05
N GLN A 514 5.35 29.19 -8.82
CA GLN A 514 6.17 28.51 -7.82
C GLN A 514 5.22 27.85 -6.83
N TYR A 515 5.27 26.53 -6.73
CA TYR A 515 4.48 25.74 -5.80
C TYR A 515 5.28 24.53 -5.34
N GLU A 516 4.77 23.84 -4.32
CA GLU A 516 5.34 22.62 -3.77
C GLU A 516 4.17 21.68 -3.49
N SER A 517 4.14 20.51 -4.16
CA SER A 517 3.13 19.48 -3.91
C SER A 517 3.29 18.85 -2.52
N VAL A 518 2.35 18.00 -2.10
CA VAL A 518 2.44 17.28 -0.82
C VAL A 518 3.69 16.39 -0.75
N GLN A 519 4.14 15.86 -1.89
CA GLN A 519 5.35 15.06 -2.05
C GLN A 519 6.56 15.90 -2.46
N PHE A 520 6.43 17.24 -2.36
CA PHE A 520 7.50 18.22 -2.55
C PHE A 520 8.02 18.35 -3.99
N TYR A 521 7.14 18.14 -4.97
CA TYR A 521 7.43 18.45 -6.37
C TYR A 521 7.03 19.88 -6.73
N GLY A 522 7.83 20.53 -7.58
CA GLY A 522 7.53 21.86 -8.15
C GLY A 522 6.89 21.84 -9.54
N ASP A 523 6.64 20.66 -10.11
CA ASP A 523 6.34 20.46 -11.53
C ASP A 523 5.37 19.29 -11.81
N ASN A 524 4.55 18.91 -10.82
CA ASN A 524 3.76 17.68 -10.86
C ASN A 524 2.32 17.80 -11.39
N THR A 525 1.83 19.02 -11.67
CA THR A 525 0.42 19.25 -11.98
C THR A 525 0.20 19.57 -13.48
N ILE A 526 -0.66 18.82 -14.18
CA ILE A 526 -0.99 19.09 -15.60
C ILE A 526 -1.79 20.39 -15.73
N ASN A 527 -1.57 21.17 -16.80
CA ASN A 527 -2.27 22.43 -16.98
C ASN A 527 -3.69 22.23 -17.55
N PRO A 528 -4.76 22.51 -16.79
CA PRO A 528 -6.15 22.29 -17.20
C PRO A 528 -6.65 23.35 -18.19
N CYS A 529 -5.88 24.41 -18.43
CA CYS A 529 -6.23 25.45 -19.39
C CYS A 529 -5.79 25.09 -20.81
N LEU A 530 -4.96 24.06 -20.99
CA LEU A 530 -4.52 23.61 -22.32
C LEU A 530 -5.52 22.64 -22.96
N ASP A 531 -5.79 22.81 -24.25
CA ASP A 531 -6.63 21.85 -25.00
C ASP A 531 -5.88 20.54 -25.33
N SER A 532 -4.54 20.58 -25.37
CA SER A 532 -3.68 19.41 -25.46
C SER A 532 -3.83 18.48 -24.26
N THR A 533 -4.08 19.01 -23.05
CA THR A 533 -4.39 18.22 -21.85
C THR A 533 -5.59 17.30 -22.07
N TYR A 534 -6.69 17.83 -22.62
CA TYR A 534 -7.89 17.03 -22.87
C TYR A 534 -7.72 16.10 -24.08
N THR A 535 -6.87 16.46 -25.04
CA THR A 535 -6.50 15.59 -26.16
C THR A 535 -5.71 14.37 -25.66
N PHE A 536 -4.80 14.58 -24.70
CA PHE A 536 -4.09 13.52 -24.00
C PHE A 536 -5.05 12.60 -23.25
N ILE A 537 -5.92 13.16 -22.41
CA ILE A 537 -6.89 12.40 -21.62
C ILE A 537 -7.83 11.56 -22.52
N ASP A 538 -8.40 12.14 -23.58
CA ASP A 538 -9.25 11.42 -24.54
C ASP A 538 -8.48 10.27 -25.22
N THR A 539 -7.20 10.49 -25.56
CA THR A 539 -6.34 9.46 -26.18
C THR A 539 -6.05 8.32 -25.23
N VAL A 540 -5.74 8.62 -23.97
CA VAL A 540 -5.46 7.62 -22.94
C VAL A 540 -6.71 6.80 -22.62
N MET A 541 -7.85 7.46 -22.34
CA MET A 541 -9.12 6.77 -22.10
C MET A 541 -9.53 5.89 -23.29
N THR A 542 -9.34 6.37 -24.52
CA THR A 542 -9.57 5.59 -25.74
C THR A 542 -8.69 4.34 -25.77
N SER A 543 -7.41 4.48 -25.46
CA SER A 543 -6.45 3.37 -25.50
C SER A 543 -6.75 2.32 -24.43
N VAL A 544 -7.04 2.74 -23.19
CA VAL A 544 -7.41 1.83 -22.11
C VAL A 544 -8.71 1.08 -22.43
N LYS A 545 -9.71 1.78 -22.98
CA LYS A 545 -10.95 1.15 -23.45
C LYS A 545 -10.70 0.13 -24.56
N GLN A 546 -9.78 0.39 -25.50
CA GLN A 546 -9.39 -0.57 -26.52
C GLN A 546 -8.73 -1.82 -25.94
N LEU A 547 -7.91 -1.68 -24.89
CA LEU A 547 -7.31 -2.84 -24.20
C LEU A 547 -8.38 -3.71 -23.54
N HIS A 548 -9.37 -3.10 -22.89
CA HIS A 548 -10.54 -3.81 -22.35
C HIS A 548 -11.35 -4.53 -23.45
N GLN A 549 -11.60 -3.87 -24.58
CA GLN A 549 -12.23 -4.49 -25.75
C GLN A 549 -11.44 -5.69 -26.28
N GLN A 550 -10.11 -5.59 -26.35
CA GLN A 550 -9.23 -6.71 -26.74
C GLN A 550 -9.23 -7.84 -25.69
N ALA A 551 -9.45 -7.50 -24.42
CA ALA A 551 -9.66 -8.47 -23.36
C ALA A 551 -11.02 -9.18 -23.45
N GLY A 552 -11.98 -8.65 -24.23
CA GLY A 552 -13.35 -9.13 -24.27
C GLY A 552 -14.17 -8.72 -23.04
N VAL A 553 -13.70 -7.75 -22.27
CA VAL A 553 -14.30 -7.28 -21.02
C VAL A 553 -14.65 -5.80 -21.18
N PRO A 554 -15.89 -5.36 -20.93
CA PRO A 554 -16.24 -3.95 -21.06
C PRO A 554 -15.66 -3.13 -19.90
N LEU A 555 -14.93 -2.05 -20.23
CA LEU A 555 -14.58 -1.01 -19.27
C LEU A 555 -15.83 -0.21 -18.91
N ARG A 556 -16.11 -0.07 -17.61
CA ARG A 556 -17.28 0.68 -17.10
C ARG A 556 -16.91 1.91 -16.30
N GLN A 557 -15.79 1.84 -15.58
CA GLN A 557 -15.36 2.88 -14.65
C GLN A 557 -13.92 3.30 -14.96
N PHE A 558 -13.62 4.57 -14.73
CA PHE A 558 -12.28 5.13 -14.84
C PHE A 558 -12.07 6.09 -13.66
N HIS A 559 -11.00 5.91 -12.90
CA HIS A 559 -10.70 6.77 -11.77
C HIS A 559 -9.70 7.85 -12.19
N VAL A 560 -9.98 9.10 -11.86
CA VAL A 560 -9.22 10.27 -12.35
C VAL A 560 -8.34 10.89 -11.27
N GLY A 561 -8.34 10.36 -10.05
CA GLY A 561 -7.72 11.01 -8.90
C GLY A 561 -8.52 12.24 -8.47
N ALA A 562 -8.33 13.36 -9.17
CA ALA A 562 -8.87 14.69 -8.88
C ALA A 562 -8.33 15.36 -7.61
N ASP A 563 -7.31 14.80 -6.99
CA ASP A 563 -6.69 15.27 -5.76
C ASP A 563 -5.58 16.32 -5.98
N GLU A 564 -5.32 17.08 -4.92
CA GLU A 564 -4.10 17.87 -4.66
C GLU A 564 -3.50 18.68 -5.83
N THR A 565 -3.94 19.94 -6.00
CA THR A 565 -3.42 20.84 -7.06
C THR A 565 -2.47 21.95 -6.58
N ALA A 566 -2.01 21.88 -5.32
CA ALA A 566 -0.93 22.65 -4.68
C ALA A 566 -0.76 24.16 -5.01
N GLY A 567 -1.78 24.86 -5.52
CA GLY A 567 -1.66 26.26 -5.95
C GLY A 567 -1.00 26.48 -7.31
N ALA A 568 -1.00 25.48 -8.19
CA ALA A 568 -0.46 25.57 -9.55
C ALA A 568 -1.20 26.59 -10.45
N TRP A 569 -0.55 26.96 -11.57
CA TRP A 569 -1.09 27.75 -12.69
C TRP A 569 -1.43 29.22 -12.44
N ILE A 570 -1.21 29.76 -11.24
CA ILE A 570 -1.49 31.16 -10.88
C ILE A 570 -0.79 32.15 -11.82
N ASN A 571 0.38 31.80 -12.34
CA ASN A 571 1.14 32.63 -13.27
C ASN A 571 1.08 32.12 -14.72
N SER A 572 0.25 31.13 -15.06
CA SER A 572 0.15 30.61 -16.44
C SER A 572 -0.48 31.63 -17.38
N PRO A 573 0.22 32.10 -18.43
CA PRO A 573 -0.36 32.98 -19.44
C PRO A 573 -1.59 32.38 -20.14
N VAL A 574 -1.60 31.07 -20.37
CA VAL A 574 -2.75 30.39 -21.00
C VAL A 574 -3.98 30.43 -20.09
N CYS A 575 -3.82 30.17 -18.78
CA CYS A 575 -4.94 30.24 -17.84
C CYS A 575 -5.47 31.67 -17.70
N HIS A 576 -4.58 32.66 -17.65
CA HIS A 576 -4.95 34.08 -17.64
C HIS A 576 -5.74 34.48 -18.89
N ALA A 577 -5.29 34.06 -20.08
CA ALA A 577 -5.96 34.37 -21.34
C ALA A 577 -7.37 33.75 -21.43
N LYS A 578 -7.59 32.60 -20.77
CA LYS A 578 -8.90 31.94 -20.67
C LYS A 578 -9.77 32.51 -19.53
N GLY A 579 -9.28 33.47 -18.76
CA GLY A 579 -10.01 34.08 -17.64
C GLY A 579 -10.32 33.09 -16.51
N VAL A 580 -9.51 32.05 -16.36
CA VAL A 580 -9.73 30.98 -15.38
C VAL A 580 -9.45 31.50 -13.97
N ASN A 581 -10.41 31.33 -13.07
CA ASN A 581 -10.22 31.60 -11.64
C ASN A 581 -9.67 30.34 -10.96
N VAL A 582 -8.66 30.52 -10.12
CA VAL A 582 -8.04 29.47 -9.29
C VAL A 582 -9.06 28.70 -8.44
N ASP A 583 -10.15 29.33 -8.02
CA ASP A 583 -11.20 28.67 -7.22
C ASP A 583 -12.06 27.69 -8.04
N ASN A 584 -12.22 27.94 -9.34
CA ASN A 584 -13.11 27.17 -10.21
C ASN A 584 -12.36 26.18 -11.12
N ILE A 585 -11.04 26.28 -11.19
CA ILE A 585 -10.24 25.52 -12.16
C ILE A 585 -10.36 24.01 -11.99
N LEU A 586 -10.38 23.52 -10.75
CA LEU A 586 -10.50 22.09 -10.47
C LEU A 586 -11.93 21.57 -10.77
N PRO A 587 -13.01 22.22 -10.29
CA PRO A 587 -14.37 21.88 -10.72
C PRO A 587 -14.56 21.84 -12.24
N ASP A 588 -14.06 22.85 -12.95
CA ASP A 588 -14.16 22.94 -14.41
C ASP A 588 -13.36 21.82 -15.11
N PHE A 589 -12.17 21.50 -14.58
CA PHE A 589 -11.36 20.39 -15.06
C PHE A 589 -12.11 19.06 -14.92
N VAL A 590 -12.59 18.73 -13.71
CA VAL A 590 -13.30 17.48 -13.43
C VAL A 590 -14.55 17.37 -14.33
N ALA A 591 -15.35 18.43 -14.45
CA ALA A 591 -16.53 18.44 -15.32
C ALA A 591 -16.18 18.26 -16.82
N ARG A 592 -15.03 18.75 -17.27
CA ARG A 592 -14.56 18.54 -18.66
C ARG A 592 -14.05 17.12 -18.87
N VAL A 593 -13.36 16.53 -17.89
CA VAL A 593 -12.96 15.11 -17.93
C VAL A 593 -14.17 14.19 -17.90
N GLN A 594 -15.19 14.49 -17.08
CA GLN A 594 -16.44 13.73 -17.04
C GLN A 594 -17.12 13.68 -18.41
N ARG A 595 -17.19 14.81 -19.12
CA ARG A 595 -17.76 14.84 -20.48
C ARG A 595 -17.01 13.94 -21.47
N ILE A 596 -15.69 13.84 -21.33
CA ILE A 596 -14.88 12.91 -22.13
C ILE A 596 -15.20 11.46 -21.74
N ALA A 597 -15.29 11.15 -20.45
CA ALA A 597 -15.65 9.82 -19.97
C ALA A 597 -17.05 9.39 -20.42
N ILE A 598 -18.05 10.28 -20.36
CA ILE A 598 -19.42 10.02 -20.84
C ILE A 598 -19.43 9.74 -22.34
N LYS A 599 -18.66 10.48 -23.16
CA LYS A 599 -18.47 10.17 -24.60
C LYS A 599 -17.94 8.75 -24.82
N HIS A 600 -17.18 8.22 -23.87
CA HIS A 600 -16.69 6.84 -23.86
C HIS A 600 -17.61 5.83 -23.16
N ASN A 601 -18.79 6.23 -22.69
CA ASN A 601 -19.71 5.43 -21.88
C ASN A 601 -19.05 4.92 -20.58
N LEU A 602 -18.30 5.79 -19.91
CA LEU A 602 -17.59 5.50 -18.65
C LEU A 602 -18.14 6.35 -17.52
N ASN A 603 -18.24 5.75 -16.34
CA ASN A 603 -18.42 6.47 -15.08
C ASN A 603 -17.06 6.93 -14.55
N ILE A 604 -16.99 8.11 -13.96
CA ILE A 604 -15.77 8.61 -13.33
C ILE A 604 -15.76 8.38 -11.82
N GLY A 605 -14.61 7.97 -11.29
CA GLY A 605 -14.32 7.99 -9.86
C GLY A 605 -13.28 9.05 -9.53
N GLY A 606 -13.33 9.63 -8.33
CA GLY A 606 -12.28 10.51 -7.83
C GLY A 606 -12.20 10.50 -6.30
N TRP A 607 -11.07 10.97 -5.77
CA TRP A 607 -10.86 11.23 -4.35
C TRP A 607 -11.72 12.40 -3.88
N SER A 608 -12.24 12.30 -2.64
CA SER A 608 -13.28 13.20 -2.14
C SER A 608 -12.95 14.68 -2.17
N ASP A 609 -11.70 15.08 -1.95
CA ASP A 609 -11.27 16.48 -1.93
C ASP A 609 -11.44 17.16 -3.31
N GLY A 610 -11.12 16.45 -4.38
CA GLY A 610 -11.38 16.90 -5.76
C GLY A 610 -12.86 16.91 -6.10
N MET A 611 -13.52 15.80 -5.79
CA MET A 611 -14.92 15.57 -6.14
C MET A 611 -15.87 16.48 -5.35
N GLU A 612 -15.55 16.86 -4.12
CA GLU A 612 -16.38 17.74 -3.28
C GLU A 612 -16.50 19.14 -3.89
N LYS A 613 -15.39 19.68 -4.41
CA LYS A 613 -15.39 20.98 -5.11
C LYS A 613 -16.22 20.93 -6.40
N ALA A 614 -16.23 19.78 -7.08
CA ALA A 614 -16.98 19.56 -8.31
C ALA A 614 -18.43 19.07 -8.08
N ALA A 615 -18.84 18.73 -6.85
CA ALA A 615 -20.07 17.98 -6.58
C ALA A 615 -21.34 18.63 -7.16
N ASN A 616 -21.37 19.96 -7.28
CA ASN A 616 -22.51 20.70 -7.83
C ASN A 616 -22.53 20.79 -9.36
N THR A 617 -21.43 20.44 -10.04
CA THR A 617 -21.29 20.52 -11.50
C THR A 617 -21.20 19.16 -12.19
N LEU A 618 -21.08 18.08 -11.40
CA LEU A 618 -21.02 16.71 -11.91
C LEU A 618 -22.40 16.19 -12.31
N ASP A 619 -22.41 15.36 -13.34
CA ASP A 619 -23.49 14.41 -13.57
C ASP A 619 -23.35 13.23 -12.58
N ASN A 620 -24.22 13.21 -11.57
CA ASN A 620 -24.13 12.28 -10.46
C ASN A 620 -24.52 10.85 -10.85
N GLU A 621 -25.19 10.64 -11.99
CA GLU A 621 -25.48 9.29 -12.52
C GLU A 621 -24.21 8.60 -13.06
N HIS A 622 -23.22 9.38 -13.46
CA HIS A 622 -21.96 8.91 -14.07
C HIS A 622 -20.73 9.25 -13.21
N ALA A 623 -20.90 9.37 -11.89
CA ALA A 623 -19.82 9.66 -10.95
C ALA A 623 -19.91 8.80 -9.68
N TYR A 624 -18.78 8.58 -9.02
CA TYR A 624 -18.69 8.10 -7.64
C TYR A 624 -17.45 8.72 -6.97
N THR A 625 -17.36 8.62 -5.65
CA THR A 625 -16.23 9.19 -4.90
C THR A 625 -15.67 8.25 -3.85
N ASN A 626 -14.35 8.28 -3.70
CA ASN A 626 -13.63 7.62 -2.61
C ASN A 626 -13.42 8.63 -1.47
N VAL A 627 -14.17 8.47 -0.37
CA VAL A 627 -14.06 9.37 0.79
C VAL A 627 -12.88 8.95 1.65
N TRP A 628 -11.86 9.81 1.69
CA TRP A 628 -10.56 9.55 2.31
C TRP A 628 -10.20 10.53 3.44
N HIS A 629 -11.14 11.34 3.92
CA HIS A 629 -10.95 12.12 5.14
C HIS A 629 -10.88 11.18 6.36
N LEU A 630 -10.04 11.47 7.37
CA LEU A 630 -10.03 10.67 8.60
C LEU A 630 -11.40 10.75 9.28
N LEU A 631 -11.92 9.64 9.83
CA LEU A 631 -13.12 9.67 10.66
C LEU A 631 -12.90 10.58 11.88
N ALA A 632 -11.72 10.51 12.49
CA ALA A 632 -11.35 11.41 13.59
C ALA A 632 -11.27 12.90 13.20
N ALA A 633 -11.26 13.21 11.90
CA ALA A 633 -11.25 14.57 11.36
C ALA A 633 -12.54 14.90 10.58
N GLY A 634 -13.65 14.20 10.84
CA GLY A 634 -14.96 14.52 10.29
C GLY A 634 -15.27 13.88 8.94
N GLY A 635 -14.61 12.77 8.56
CA GLY A 635 -14.89 12.06 7.31
C GLY A 635 -16.34 11.60 7.15
N GLU A 636 -17.06 11.38 8.24
CA GLU A 636 -18.51 11.12 8.25
C GLU A 636 -19.35 12.33 7.75
N ASN A 637 -18.85 13.56 7.94
CA ASN A 637 -19.50 14.76 7.42
C ASN A 637 -19.32 14.83 5.90
N THR A 638 -18.15 14.45 5.37
CA THR A 638 -17.90 14.33 3.93
C THR A 638 -18.81 13.27 3.30
N VAL A 639 -19.02 12.12 3.97
CA VAL A 639 -20.01 11.13 3.50
C VAL A 639 -21.41 11.73 3.42
N SER A 640 -21.84 12.44 4.46
CA SER A 640 -23.16 13.09 4.50
C SER A 640 -23.30 14.21 3.46
N HIS A 641 -22.21 14.89 3.11
CA HIS A 641 -22.18 15.87 2.03
C HIS A 641 -22.50 15.22 0.68
N PHE A 642 -21.82 14.13 0.34
CA PHE A 642 -22.07 13.41 -0.92
C PHE A 642 -23.43 12.72 -0.96
N ALA A 643 -23.97 12.29 0.19
CA ALA A 643 -25.35 11.82 0.28
C ALA A 643 -26.35 12.89 -0.16
N LYS A 644 -26.19 14.15 0.29
CA LYS A 644 -27.02 15.29 -0.15
C LYS A 644 -26.85 15.60 -1.64
N ALA A 645 -25.65 15.40 -2.17
CA ALA A 645 -25.37 15.55 -3.60
C ALA A 645 -25.89 14.35 -4.43
N ASN A 646 -26.37 13.27 -3.81
CA ASN A 646 -26.75 12.03 -4.49
C ASN A 646 -25.59 11.42 -5.31
N ILE A 647 -24.35 11.54 -4.80
CA ILE A 647 -23.15 10.94 -5.39
C ILE A 647 -22.80 9.67 -4.61
N PRO A 648 -22.68 8.50 -5.27
CA PRO A 648 -22.25 7.25 -4.64
C PRO A 648 -20.90 7.36 -3.92
N VAL A 649 -20.83 6.84 -2.71
CA VAL A 649 -19.64 6.88 -1.83
C VAL A 649 -19.05 5.49 -1.65
N VAL A 650 -17.74 5.38 -1.87
CA VAL A 650 -16.90 4.26 -1.45
C VAL A 650 -16.09 4.70 -0.24
N LEU A 651 -16.33 4.08 0.92
CA LEU A 651 -15.58 4.41 2.14
C LEU A 651 -14.12 3.99 1.98
N SER A 652 -13.21 4.95 2.22
CA SER A 652 -11.76 4.83 2.00
C SER A 652 -10.98 5.53 3.11
N PHE A 653 -11.47 5.51 4.35
CA PHE A 653 -10.89 6.28 5.45
C PHE A 653 -9.47 5.80 5.82
N PRO A 654 -8.44 6.67 5.79
CA PRO A 654 -7.05 6.28 6.03
C PRO A 654 -6.81 5.73 7.44
N ASP A 655 -7.56 6.19 8.43
CA ASP A 655 -7.42 5.72 9.80
C ASP A 655 -7.80 4.23 9.99
N VAL A 656 -8.38 3.57 9.00
CA VAL A 656 -8.74 2.14 9.08
C VAL A 656 -8.55 1.35 7.77
N LEU A 657 -8.66 1.97 6.60
CA LEU A 657 -8.64 1.27 5.31
C LEU A 657 -7.33 1.41 4.53
N TYR A 658 -6.38 2.24 4.99
CA TYR A 658 -5.04 2.34 4.37
C TYR A 658 -4.11 1.27 4.93
N PHE A 659 -3.73 0.34 4.06
CA PHE A 659 -2.90 -0.81 4.36
C PHE A 659 -1.41 -0.52 4.17
N ASP A 660 -1.04 0.60 3.57
CA ASP A 660 0.32 1.14 3.66
C ASP A 660 0.66 1.65 5.07
N PHE A 661 -0.32 1.74 5.98
CA PHE A 661 -0.08 2.11 7.38
C PHE A 661 0.35 0.92 8.26
N PRO A 662 1.14 1.18 9.33
CA PRO A 662 1.61 0.14 10.24
C PRO A 662 0.48 -0.64 10.90
N TYR A 663 0.68 -1.94 11.08
CA TYR A 663 -0.24 -2.79 11.84
C TYR A 663 -0.33 -2.41 13.33
N SER A 664 0.73 -1.84 13.88
CA SER A 664 0.83 -1.45 15.29
C SER A 664 1.76 -0.26 15.46
N SER A 665 1.55 0.53 16.51
CA SER A 665 2.37 1.71 16.80
C SER A 665 3.74 1.30 17.35
N ASN A 666 4.62 0.88 16.44
CA ASN A 666 5.97 0.44 16.73
C ASN A 666 6.88 0.95 15.60
N PRO A 667 8.01 1.61 15.89
CA PRO A 667 8.88 2.18 14.85
C PRO A 667 9.46 1.14 13.89
N TYR A 668 9.44 -0.15 14.26
CA TYR A 668 9.89 -1.24 13.41
C TYR A 668 8.79 -1.87 12.56
N GLU A 669 7.52 -1.48 12.68
CA GLU A 669 6.53 -1.84 11.67
C GLU A 669 6.74 -0.97 10.41
N PRO A 670 6.69 -1.57 9.21
CA PRO A 670 6.77 -0.81 7.97
C PRO A 670 5.51 0.05 7.77
N GLY A 671 5.65 1.11 6.97
CA GLY A 671 4.52 1.92 6.50
C GLY A 671 4.64 3.40 6.82
N TYR A 672 3.91 4.20 6.03
CA TYR A 672 3.64 5.61 6.33
C TYR A 672 2.54 5.73 7.39
N TYR A 673 2.40 6.87 8.04
CA TYR A 673 1.53 6.94 9.23
C TYR A 673 0.91 8.32 9.47
N TRP A 674 0.70 9.07 8.40
CA TRP A 674 0.11 10.40 8.46
C TRP A 674 -1.34 10.37 8.98
N GLY A 675 -2.10 9.31 8.66
CA GLY A 675 -3.50 9.14 9.09
C GLY A 675 -3.68 8.15 10.25
N SER A 676 -2.81 7.14 10.39
CA SER A 676 -2.82 6.22 11.54
C SER A 676 -1.46 5.60 11.81
N ARG A 677 -1.21 5.26 13.08
CA ARG A 677 -0.03 4.49 13.51
C ARG A 677 -0.33 3.05 13.89
N ALA A 678 -1.60 2.65 13.85
CA ALA A 678 -2.04 1.31 14.26
C ALA A 678 -3.31 0.92 13.51
N THR A 679 -3.14 0.45 12.28
CA THR A 679 -4.20 -0.09 11.43
C THR A 679 -4.11 -1.62 11.45
N SER A 680 -4.49 -2.23 12.58
CA SER A 680 -4.46 -3.68 12.76
C SER A 680 -5.60 -4.38 12.01
N THR A 681 -5.48 -5.69 11.80
CA THR A 681 -6.58 -6.53 11.28
C THR A 681 -7.85 -6.42 12.13
N GLU A 682 -7.71 -6.30 13.45
CA GLU A 682 -8.84 -6.08 14.37
C GLU A 682 -9.52 -4.74 14.11
N LYS A 683 -8.75 -3.68 13.87
CA LYS A 683 -9.30 -2.35 13.58
C LYS A 683 -10.14 -2.38 12.30
N VAL A 684 -9.61 -2.99 11.23
CA VAL A 684 -10.34 -3.18 9.96
C VAL A 684 -11.63 -3.96 10.18
N PHE A 685 -11.56 -5.08 10.93
CA PHE A 685 -12.73 -5.90 11.26
C PHE A 685 -13.79 -5.12 12.06
N SER A 686 -13.35 -4.19 12.90
CA SER A 686 -14.21 -3.40 13.78
C SER A 686 -14.93 -2.24 13.11
N LEU A 687 -14.62 -1.93 11.85
CA LEU A 687 -15.30 -0.90 11.07
C LEU A 687 -16.81 -1.15 11.01
N MET A 688 -17.59 -0.08 11.24
CA MET A 688 -19.05 -0.06 11.19
C MET A 688 -19.53 0.90 10.09
N PRO A 689 -19.56 0.48 8.80
CA PRO A 689 -19.91 1.37 7.67
C PRO A 689 -21.24 2.11 7.82
N ALA A 690 -22.23 1.47 8.46
CA ALA A 690 -23.56 2.05 8.69
C ALA A 690 -23.65 2.93 9.95
N HIS A 691 -22.61 2.96 10.78
CA HIS A 691 -22.61 3.64 12.09
C HIS A 691 -21.32 4.44 12.31
N LEU A 692 -20.97 5.29 11.34
CA LEU A 692 -19.68 5.99 11.31
C LEU A 692 -19.41 6.79 12.59
N ALA A 693 -20.41 7.45 13.16
CA ALA A 693 -20.25 8.26 14.37
C ALA A 693 -19.88 7.45 15.63
N LEU A 694 -20.28 6.17 15.70
CA LEU A 694 -20.01 5.35 16.89
C LEU A 694 -18.53 5.02 17.07
N HIS A 695 -17.70 5.18 16.04
CA HIS A 695 -16.26 4.95 16.15
C HIS A 695 -15.60 5.90 17.14
N SER A 696 -16.10 7.12 17.33
CA SER A 696 -15.50 8.08 18.28
C SER A 696 -15.59 7.63 19.74
N ARG A 697 -16.45 6.63 20.05
CA ARG A 697 -16.59 6.03 21.37
C ARG A 697 -15.63 4.87 21.62
N GLU A 698 -15.09 4.30 20.55
CA GLU A 698 -14.29 3.05 20.56
C GLU A 698 -12.85 3.26 20.11
N TRP A 699 -12.62 4.22 19.21
CA TRP A 699 -11.33 4.52 18.62
C TRP A 699 -10.80 5.86 19.13
N THR A 700 -9.49 5.98 19.11
CA THR A 700 -8.78 7.23 19.29
C THR A 700 -8.39 7.82 17.93
N ASP A 701 -8.08 9.11 17.92
CA ASP A 701 -7.48 9.79 16.78
C ASP A 701 -6.06 9.26 16.48
N ARG A 702 -5.42 9.85 15.46
CA ARG A 702 -4.06 9.46 15.05
C ARG A 702 -3.01 9.65 16.15
N MET A 703 -3.24 10.48 17.17
CA MET A 703 -2.36 10.80 18.30
C MET A 703 -2.71 10.00 19.58
N GLY A 704 -3.70 9.11 19.52
CA GLY A 704 -4.12 8.32 20.70
C GLY A 704 -5.07 9.07 21.63
N ASN A 705 -5.66 10.19 21.19
CA ASN A 705 -6.63 10.97 21.95
C ASN A 705 -8.07 10.58 21.60
N SER A 706 -8.99 10.73 22.55
CA SER A 706 -10.42 10.67 22.25
C SER A 706 -10.82 11.81 21.30
N TYR A 707 -11.77 11.54 20.40
CA TYR A 707 -12.37 12.55 19.52
C TYR A 707 -13.90 12.46 19.57
N THR A 708 -14.57 13.43 18.96
CA THR A 708 -16.03 13.51 18.91
C THR A 708 -16.50 13.41 17.46
N SER A 709 -17.66 12.80 17.26
CA SER A 709 -18.35 12.76 15.97
C SER A 709 -19.76 13.33 16.10
N ASN A 710 -20.36 13.74 14.98
CA ASN A 710 -21.75 14.17 14.92
C ASN A 710 -22.66 12.93 14.93
N ASP A 711 -23.63 12.88 15.84
CA ASP A 711 -24.59 11.75 15.92
C ASP A 711 -25.50 11.65 14.68
N THR A 712 -25.60 12.70 13.85
CA THR A 712 -26.41 12.72 12.62
C THR A 712 -25.54 12.53 11.36
N VAL A 713 -25.35 11.27 10.95
CA VAL A 713 -24.64 10.90 9.72
C VAL A 713 -25.61 10.30 8.72
N ASP A 714 -25.64 10.83 7.49
CA ASP A 714 -26.35 10.24 6.36
C ASP A 714 -25.39 9.36 5.55
N ALA A 715 -25.51 8.05 5.69
CA ALA A 715 -24.72 7.06 4.97
C ALA A 715 -25.49 6.40 3.81
N SER A 716 -26.61 6.99 3.37
CA SER A 716 -27.48 6.39 2.34
C SER A 716 -26.83 6.27 0.97
N SER A 717 -25.81 7.08 0.66
CA SER A 717 -25.04 7.00 -0.59
C SER A 717 -23.88 6.00 -0.54
N VAL A 718 -23.64 5.32 0.59
CA VAL A 718 -22.53 4.35 0.71
C VAL A 718 -22.84 3.10 -0.10
N VAL A 719 -22.09 2.90 -1.19
CA VAL A 719 -22.20 1.72 -2.07
C VAL A 719 -21.22 0.60 -1.71
N GLY A 720 -20.25 0.90 -0.83
CA GLY A 720 -19.33 -0.10 -0.30
C GLY A 720 -18.07 0.46 0.34
N ILE A 721 -17.07 -0.40 0.49
CA ILE A 721 -15.79 -0.10 1.13
C ILE A 721 -14.63 -0.56 0.26
N GLN A 722 -13.49 0.10 0.39
CA GLN A 722 -12.25 -0.26 -0.29
C GLN A 722 -11.07 -0.14 0.66
N GLY A 723 -10.17 -1.13 0.68
CA GLY A 723 -8.84 -0.99 1.30
C GLY A 723 -7.83 -0.45 0.29
N GLN A 724 -6.88 0.35 0.74
CA GLN A 724 -5.89 1.04 -0.11
C GLN A 724 -4.50 0.53 0.23
N LEU A 725 -3.73 0.14 -0.78
CA LEU A 725 -2.29 -0.03 -0.62
C LEU A 725 -1.56 1.00 -1.49
N TRP A 726 -1.03 2.04 -0.86
CA TRP A 726 -0.03 2.92 -1.47
C TRP A 726 1.38 2.32 -1.40
N SER A 727 2.27 2.74 -2.30
CA SER A 727 3.53 2.02 -2.55
C SER A 727 4.82 2.81 -2.38
N GLU A 728 4.81 3.89 -1.60
CA GLU A 728 6.03 4.65 -1.24
C GLU A 728 7.08 3.74 -0.61
N VAL A 729 6.67 2.81 0.27
CA VAL A 729 7.55 1.89 0.99
C VAL A 729 7.27 0.40 0.72
N THR A 730 6.32 0.07 -0.16
CA THR A 730 5.99 -1.32 -0.54
C THR A 730 6.62 -1.69 -1.89
N ILE A 731 7.91 -2.00 -1.85
CA ILE A 731 8.76 -1.99 -3.05
C ILE A 731 8.76 -3.27 -3.90
N ASN A 732 8.19 -4.37 -3.39
CA ASN A 732 8.19 -5.67 -4.04
C ASN A 732 7.00 -6.54 -3.57
N GLN A 733 6.89 -7.75 -4.13
CA GLN A 733 5.82 -8.69 -3.79
C GLN A 733 5.72 -8.98 -2.28
N ASP A 734 6.85 -9.29 -1.63
CA ASP A 734 6.87 -9.62 -0.20
C ASP A 734 6.33 -8.47 0.67
N ALA A 735 6.64 -7.21 0.31
CA ALA A 735 6.14 -6.04 1.00
C ALA A 735 4.64 -5.79 0.75
N VAL A 736 4.19 -5.95 -0.50
CA VAL A 736 2.76 -5.87 -0.85
C VAL A 736 1.97 -6.91 -0.06
N GLU A 737 2.41 -8.16 -0.08
CA GLU A 737 1.72 -9.26 0.60
C GLU A 737 1.75 -9.11 2.13
N TYR A 738 2.87 -8.69 2.72
CA TYR A 738 2.97 -8.44 4.16
C TYR A 738 2.02 -7.34 4.61
N MET A 739 1.86 -6.27 3.82
CA MET A 739 0.99 -5.14 4.16
C MET A 739 -0.48 -5.47 3.91
N VAL A 740 -0.81 -6.25 2.88
CA VAL A 740 -2.20 -6.59 2.55
C VAL A 740 -2.72 -7.73 3.42
N PHE A 741 -1.90 -8.74 3.70
CA PHE A 741 -2.32 -9.96 4.39
C PHE A 741 -1.87 -10.00 5.85
N PRO A 742 -2.81 -10.15 6.81
CA PRO A 742 -4.16 -10.67 6.61
C PRO A 742 -5.30 -9.62 6.66
N ARG A 743 -5.02 -8.32 6.50
CA ARG A 743 -6.05 -7.26 6.57
C ARG A 743 -7.11 -7.38 5.47
N LEU A 744 -6.74 -7.89 4.29
CA LEU A 744 -7.67 -8.16 3.19
C LEU A 744 -8.83 -9.06 3.63
N LEU A 745 -8.60 -10.04 4.52
CA LEU A 745 -9.66 -10.93 5.00
C LEU A 745 -10.65 -10.17 5.89
N ALA A 746 -10.18 -9.25 6.72
CA ALA A 746 -11.05 -8.41 7.56
C ALA A 746 -11.84 -7.40 6.74
N LEU A 747 -11.22 -6.86 5.69
CA LEU A 747 -11.87 -6.01 4.69
C LEU A 747 -12.98 -6.78 3.97
N ALA A 748 -12.66 -7.95 3.43
CA ALA A 748 -13.63 -8.82 2.75
C ALA A 748 -14.80 -9.20 3.65
N GLU A 749 -14.51 -9.57 4.89
CA GLU A 749 -15.48 -9.87 5.92
C GLU A 749 -16.44 -8.69 6.16
N ARG A 750 -15.95 -7.44 6.28
CA ARG A 750 -16.81 -6.26 6.44
C ARG A 750 -17.50 -5.80 5.16
N ALA A 751 -16.91 -6.04 4.00
CA ALA A 751 -17.47 -5.69 2.70
C ALA A 751 -18.61 -6.65 2.29
N TRP A 752 -18.59 -7.89 2.78
CA TRP A 752 -19.59 -8.91 2.47
C TRP A 752 -20.66 -9.05 3.56
N HIS A 753 -20.25 -9.17 4.83
CA HIS A 753 -21.14 -9.55 5.94
C HIS A 753 -21.56 -8.34 6.79
N TYR A 754 -22.86 -8.22 7.06
CA TYR A 754 -23.41 -7.26 8.02
C TYR A 754 -23.62 -7.97 9.37
N ALA A 755 -22.62 -7.87 10.24
CA ALA A 755 -22.61 -8.58 11.53
C ALA A 755 -23.72 -8.10 12.47
N ASP A 756 -24.23 -9.00 13.31
CA ASP A 756 -25.32 -8.69 14.24
C ASP A 756 -24.96 -7.59 15.24
N TRP A 757 -23.73 -7.57 15.74
CA TRP A 757 -23.25 -6.47 16.60
C TRP A 757 -23.20 -5.11 15.90
N GLN A 758 -23.15 -5.07 14.56
CA GLN A 758 -23.31 -3.83 13.81
C GLN A 758 -24.78 -3.45 13.62
N LYS A 759 -25.70 -4.42 13.49
CA LYS A 759 -27.14 -4.14 13.42
C LYS A 759 -27.63 -3.50 14.73
N ASP A 760 -27.16 -4.04 15.85
CA ASP A 760 -27.51 -3.59 17.20
C ASP A 760 -26.52 -2.55 17.78
N ALA A 761 -25.63 -1.99 16.96
CA ALA A 761 -24.49 -1.19 17.43
C ALA A 761 -24.90 -0.02 18.33
N SER A 762 -25.96 0.71 17.97
CA SER A 762 -26.44 1.85 18.77
C SER A 762 -26.92 1.41 20.15
N THR A 763 -27.70 0.33 20.22
CA THR A 763 -28.19 -0.26 21.48
C THR A 763 -27.03 -0.78 22.32
N LEU A 764 -26.18 -1.63 21.74
CA LEU A 764 -25.01 -2.19 22.41
C LEU A 764 -24.04 -1.11 22.89
N SER A 765 -23.87 -0.02 22.13
CA SER A 765 -23.05 1.12 22.54
C SER A 765 -23.65 1.82 23.75
N SER A 766 -24.97 2.06 23.76
CA SER A 766 -25.65 2.69 24.89
C SER A 766 -25.58 1.87 26.19
N GLU A 767 -25.48 0.54 26.06
CA GLU A 767 -25.36 -0.40 27.18
C GLU A 767 -23.90 -0.71 27.57
N ASN A 768 -22.90 -0.09 26.91
CA ASN A 768 -21.47 -0.39 27.06
C ASN A 768 -21.09 -1.86 26.77
N GLN A 769 -21.85 -2.54 25.90
CA GLN A 769 -21.64 -3.95 25.53
C GLN A 769 -21.00 -4.13 24.16
N LEU A 770 -21.04 -3.10 23.29
CA LEU A 770 -20.58 -3.19 21.89
C LEU A 770 -19.18 -3.78 21.76
N LYS A 771 -18.21 -3.24 22.50
CA LYS A 771 -16.82 -3.73 22.50
C LYS A 771 -16.73 -5.21 22.87
N ALA A 772 -17.42 -5.63 23.93
CA ALA A 772 -17.35 -7.01 24.41
C ALA A 772 -17.95 -8.00 23.40
N VAL A 773 -19.12 -7.69 22.83
CA VAL A 773 -19.80 -8.54 21.84
C VAL A 773 -19.00 -8.62 20.55
N ARG A 774 -18.52 -7.47 20.03
CA ARG A 774 -17.65 -7.43 18.85
C ARG A 774 -16.36 -8.20 19.07
N ASN A 775 -15.73 -8.05 20.24
CA ASN A 775 -14.50 -8.76 20.55
C ASN A 775 -14.71 -10.28 20.60
N ASN A 776 -15.88 -10.77 21.01
CA ASN A 776 -16.18 -12.20 20.93
C ASN A 776 -16.23 -12.70 19.48
N ASP A 777 -16.88 -11.96 18.58
CA ASP A 777 -16.91 -12.27 17.15
C ASP A 777 -15.51 -12.19 16.52
N TRP A 778 -14.74 -11.14 16.84
CA TRP A 778 -13.33 -10.99 16.42
C TRP A 778 -12.48 -12.21 16.81
N GLN A 779 -12.67 -12.77 18.00
CA GLN A 779 -11.89 -13.92 18.44
C GLN A 779 -12.21 -15.18 17.63
N GLY A 780 -13.47 -15.38 17.26
CA GLY A 780 -13.86 -16.43 16.32
C GLY A 780 -13.25 -16.22 14.93
N PHE A 781 -13.29 -14.98 14.43
CA PHE A 781 -12.68 -14.59 13.16
C PHE A 781 -11.17 -14.81 13.15
N ASN A 782 -10.45 -14.28 14.14
CA ASN A 782 -9.00 -14.36 14.24
C ASN A 782 -8.52 -15.81 14.44
N SER A 783 -9.28 -16.63 15.18
CA SER A 783 -8.99 -18.05 15.32
C SER A 783 -9.06 -18.77 13.96
N ALA A 784 -10.13 -18.58 13.19
CA ALA A 784 -10.26 -19.14 11.85
C ALA A 784 -9.18 -18.60 10.89
N LEU A 785 -8.94 -17.29 10.92
CA LEU A 785 -7.93 -16.62 10.11
C LEU A 785 -6.55 -17.26 10.30
N LEU A 786 -6.11 -17.47 11.55
CA LEU A 786 -4.78 -17.99 11.84
C LEU A 786 -4.67 -19.51 11.71
N SER A 787 -5.73 -20.26 12.05
CA SER A 787 -5.70 -21.73 12.06
C SER A 787 -6.08 -22.37 10.72
N GLN A 788 -6.91 -21.69 9.91
CA GLN A 788 -7.44 -22.23 8.66
C GLN A 788 -6.94 -21.47 7.43
N HIS A 789 -7.01 -20.14 7.43
CA HIS A 789 -6.78 -19.35 6.23
C HIS A 789 -5.31 -18.96 6.02
N ALA A 790 -4.59 -18.59 7.08
CA ALA A 790 -3.18 -18.22 6.98
C ALA A 790 -2.31 -19.38 6.46
N PRO A 791 -2.49 -20.66 6.87
CA PRO A 791 -1.79 -21.78 6.26
C PRO A 791 -2.08 -21.94 4.77
N VAL A 792 -3.32 -21.69 4.33
CA VAL A 792 -3.72 -21.74 2.91
C VAL A 792 -3.02 -20.66 2.10
N LEU A 793 -2.96 -19.43 2.63
CA LEU A 793 -2.22 -18.32 2.01
C LEU A 793 -0.72 -18.65 1.87
N VAL A 794 -0.10 -19.17 2.93
CA VAL A 794 1.32 -19.55 2.90
C VAL A 794 1.60 -20.69 1.91
N LYS A 795 0.70 -21.68 1.80
CA LYS A 795 0.79 -22.74 0.77
C LYS A 795 0.71 -22.20 -0.66
N GLN A 796 0.06 -21.05 -0.85
CA GLN A 796 0.01 -20.34 -2.13
C GLN A 796 1.22 -19.41 -2.37
N GLY A 797 2.19 -19.39 -1.45
CA GLY A 797 3.39 -18.56 -1.54
C GLY A 797 3.19 -17.11 -1.08
N VAL A 798 2.08 -16.79 -0.40
CA VAL A 798 1.80 -15.43 0.10
C VAL A 798 2.63 -15.15 1.36
N ASN A 799 3.37 -14.03 1.38
CA ASN A 799 4.10 -13.55 2.55
C ASN A 799 3.14 -12.92 3.59
N VAL A 800 2.46 -13.75 4.38
CA VAL A 800 1.51 -13.29 5.40
C VAL A 800 2.24 -12.67 6.60
N ARG A 801 1.83 -11.46 7.02
CA ARG A 801 2.30 -10.90 8.31
C ARG A 801 1.81 -11.75 9.47
N VAL A 802 2.76 -12.34 10.20
CA VAL A 802 2.49 -13.04 11.46
C VAL A 802 2.62 -12.04 12.62
N PRO A 803 1.63 -11.93 13.51
CA PRO A 803 1.72 -11.02 14.66
C PRO A 803 2.86 -11.43 15.59
N GLN A 804 3.50 -10.46 16.23
CA GLN A 804 4.50 -10.74 17.25
C GLN A 804 3.88 -11.44 18.47
N PRO A 805 4.64 -12.28 19.19
CA PRO A 805 4.18 -12.85 20.46
C PRO A 805 3.86 -11.76 21.49
N ALA A 806 2.72 -11.89 22.16
CA ALA A 806 2.44 -11.19 23.40
C ALA A 806 3.25 -11.85 24.53
N ALA A 807 4.40 -11.27 24.87
CA ALA A 807 5.40 -11.89 25.73
C ALA A 807 6.10 -10.89 26.66
N ILE A 808 6.52 -11.35 27.84
CA ILE A 808 7.27 -10.55 28.82
C ILE A 808 8.21 -11.45 29.64
N VAL A 809 9.33 -10.91 30.10
CA VAL A 809 10.14 -11.54 31.17
C VAL A 809 9.71 -10.96 32.52
N LYS A 810 9.14 -11.78 33.38
CA LYS A 810 8.67 -11.39 34.73
C LYS A 810 9.20 -12.38 35.76
N ASP A 811 9.79 -11.86 36.84
CA ASP A 811 10.38 -12.67 37.92
C ASP A 811 11.41 -13.70 37.40
N GLY A 812 12.24 -13.30 36.42
CA GLY A 812 13.24 -14.15 35.78
C GLY A 812 12.67 -15.25 34.87
N LYS A 813 11.38 -15.20 34.53
CA LYS A 813 10.71 -16.18 33.66
C LYS A 813 10.08 -15.54 32.44
N LEU A 814 10.27 -16.17 31.29
CA LEU A 814 9.56 -15.87 30.06
C LEU A 814 8.10 -16.34 30.15
N LEU A 815 7.19 -15.40 29.95
CA LEU A 815 5.75 -15.63 29.86
C LEU A 815 5.30 -15.24 28.44
N ILE A 816 4.66 -16.16 27.73
CA ILE A 816 4.06 -15.89 26.41
C ILE A 816 2.59 -16.30 26.44
N LYS A 817 1.69 -15.43 25.97
CA LYS A 817 0.27 -15.79 25.83
C LYS A 817 0.07 -16.71 24.62
N PRO A 818 -0.65 -17.84 24.76
CA PRO A 818 -0.97 -18.70 23.64
C PRO A 818 -1.94 -18.01 22.67
N GLN A 819 -1.84 -18.33 21.38
CA GLN A 819 -2.74 -17.87 20.32
C GLN A 819 -3.08 -19.04 19.40
N ALA A 820 -4.37 -19.33 19.22
CA ALA A 820 -4.82 -20.39 18.32
C ALA A 820 -4.30 -20.15 16.89
N GLY A 821 -3.85 -21.23 16.23
CA GLY A 821 -3.23 -21.18 14.90
C GLY A 821 -1.74 -20.83 14.89
N LEU A 822 -1.16 -20.39 16.01
CA LEU A 822 0.26 -20.03 16.10
C LEU A 822 1.03 -20.95 17.06
N VAL A 823 2.29 -21.23 16.69
CA VAL A 823 3.30 -21.84 17.56
C VAL A 823 4.19 -20.73 18.07
N MET A 824 4.25 -20.55 19.39
CA MET A 824 5.11 -19.55 20.02
C MET A 824 6.50 -20.13 20.22
N GLU A 825 7.54 -19.38 19.91
CA GLU A 825 8.93 -19.85 19.97
C GLU A 825 9.82 -18.81 20.66
N TYR A 826 10.85 -19.30 21.36
CA TYR A 826 11.91 -18.48 21.92
C TYR A 826 13.28 -19.01 21.49
N LEU A 827 14.26 -18.11 21.38
CA LEU A 827 15.62 -18.46 21.01
C LEU A 827 16.39 -18.90 22.26
N SER A 828 16.90 -20.14 22.25
CA SER A 828 17.70 -20.69 23.33
C SER A 828 19.12 -20.11 23.36
N ALA A 829 19.85 -20.37 24.44
CA ALA A 829 21.26 -20.01 24.56
C ALA A 829 22.12 -20.64 23.45
N ASP A 830 21.77 -21.85 22.99
CA ASP A 830 22.43 -22.57 21.89
C ASP A 830 22.01 -22.09 20.49
N GLN A 831 21.37 -20.91 20.40
CA GLN A 831 20.88 -20.32 19.14
C GLN A 831 19.89 -21.20 18.38
N GLN A 832 19.06 -21.97 19.10
CA GLN A 832 17.99 -22.79 18.53
C GLN A 832 16.62 -22.24 18.90
N TRP A 833 15.70 -22.21 17.94
CA TRP A 833 14.30 -21.85 18.21
C TRP A 833 13.59 -23.04 18.88
N ILE A 834 13.03 -22.80 20.06
CA ILE A 834 12.33 -23.80 20.87
C ILE A 834 10.87 -23.38 21.02
N GLU A 835 9.95 -24.34 20.83
CA GLU A 835 8.52 -24.13 21.09
C GLU A 835 8.26 -23.84 22.58
N TYR A 836 7.55 -22.76 22.84
CA TYR A 836 7.15 -22.35 24.17
C TYR A 836 5.89 -23.10 24.60
N THR A 837 6.02 -24.01 25.55
CA THR A 837 4.91 -24.80 26.11
C THR A 837 4.60 -24.47 27.57
N GLN A 838 5.54 -23.85 28.28
CA GLN A 838 5.43 -23.50 29.70
C GLN A 838 6.41 -22.37 30.05
N PRO A 839 6.24 -21.66 31.19
CA PRO A 839 7.19 -20.65 31.65
C PRO A 839 8.64 -21.17 31.72
N VAL A 840 9.57 -20.43 31.13
CA VAL A 840 10.99 -20.79 31.02
C VAL A 840 11.84 -19.79 31.80
N ALA A 841 12.83 -20.24 32.57
CA ALA A 841 13.77 -19.33 33.24
C ALA A 841 14.70 -18.67 32.20
N ILE A 842 14.83 -17.35 32.26
CA ILE A 842 15.67 -16.55 31.35
C ILE A 842 16.66 -15.73 32.17
N ASN A 843 17.93 -15.78 31.77
CA ASN A 843 18.99 -14.93 32.28
C ASN A 843 19.43 -13.97 31.18
N GLY A 844 19.01 -12.70 31.28
CA GLY A 844 19.34 -11.66 30.30
C GLY A 844 18.30 -11.54 29.18
N VAL A 845 18.77 -11.20 27.98
CA VAL A 845 17.95 -10.90 26.81
C VAL A 845 17.47 -12.18 26.13
N VAL A 846 16.20 -12.23 25.71
CA VAL A 846 15.66 -13.35 24.93
C VAL A 846 14.92 -12.86 23.70
N ASN A 847 15.13 -13.54 22.57
CA ASN A 847 14.35 -13.28 21.35
C ASN A 847 13.16 -14.25 21.29
N VAL A 848 11.99 -13.74 20.91
CA VAL A 848 10.77 -14.51 20.70
C VAL A 848 10.21 -14.29 19.30
N ARG A 849 9.48 -15.27 18.77
CA ARG A 849 8.71 -15.15 17.53
C ARG A 849 7.48 -16.06 17.56
N ALA A 850 6.54 -15.82 16.67
CA ALA A 850 5.42 -16.72 16.41
C ALA A 850 5.60 -17.37 15.04
N ARG A 851 5.09 -18.60 14.87
CA ARG A 851 5.07 -19.32 13.59
C ARG A 851 3.65 -19.76 13.28
N ILE A 852 3.21 -19.63 12.03
CA ILE A 852 1.93 -20.21 11.61
C ILE A 852 2.02 -21.73 11.71
N ALA A 853 1.09 -22.35 12.43
CA ALA A 853 1.09 -23.79 12.64
C ALA A 853 1.04 -24.54 11.30
N GLY A 854 1.85 -25.59 11.16
CA GLY A 854 1.93 -26.38 9.91
C GLY A 854 2.72 -25.72 8.78
N THR A 855 3.36 -24.56 9.00
CA THR A 855 4.19 -23.88 7.99
C THR A 855 5.53 -23.42 8.58
N GLN A 856 6.36 -22.83 7.72
CA GLN A 856 7.64 -22.19 8.09
C GLN A 856 7.54 -20.65 8.19
N GLN A 857 6.36 -20.07 7.95
CA GLN A 857 6.16 -18.62 8.00
C GLN A 857 6.17 -18.14 9.46
N VAL A 858 7.05 -17.20 9.80
CA VAL A 858 7.24 -16.70 11.17
C VAL A 858 7.10 -15.19 11.25
N SER A 859 6.85 -14.67 12.46
CA SER A 859 6.86 -13.23 12.72
C SER A 859 8.27 -12.67 12.66
N ARG A 860 8.38 -11.34 12.55
CA ARG A 860 9.61 -10.65 12.95
C ARG A 860 9.99 -11.03 14.39
N GLN A 861 11.27 -11.08 14.66
CA GLN A 861 11.78 -11.37 16.01
C GLN A 861 11.48 -10.17 16.93
N ALA A 862 11.08 -10.45 18.16
CA ALA A 862 10.98 -9.47 19.23
C ALA A 862 12.01 -9.78 20.31
N GLN A 863 12.71 -8.77 20.79
CA GLN A 863 13.67 -8.88 21.87
C GLN A 863 13.03 -8.44 23.19
N LEU A 864 13.20 -9.21 24.26
CA LEU A 864 12.65 -8.98 25.60
C LEU A 864 13.74 -8.83 26.66
#